data_AF-A0A970CC66-F1
#
_entry.id   AF-A0A970CC66-F1
#
_cell.length_a   1.000
_cell.length_b   1.000
_cell.length_c   1.000
_cell.angle_alpha   90.00
_cell.angle_beta   90.00
_cell.angle_gamma   90.00
#
_symmetry.space_group_name_H-M   'P 1'
#
loop_
_entity.id
_entity.type
_entity.pdbx_description
1 polymer ?
#
loop_
_entity_poly.entity_id
_entity_poly.type
_entity_poly.pdbx_seq_one_letter_code
_entity_poly.pdbx_strand_id
1 'polypeptide(L)'
;MAGEPLIVAFENADPTQLEKLGAKGAKLVEDFQHIREFFPGMEEFIAVPDGFILSTDFWRLYREAGDVLPDDLFELVLSELASLEARRQRKFGDLSGSRPLIVAVRGGAPISLPGAIATILNVGLNDRVVESLIRGGADESATLTTYLTAIRMYGEVVLDIPYESFYRLIRGAGDEGTLSVPLIRTLIQSFKEILEGAVHPHFRSGFEYDLKKQLRTAIEAVLASNDAPPAVEARRSRRKNHGESLDDMGTAVVIQEMVFGNLDDANCLSGVFFTRDQRTGANNPIIEWAPKVQCDKIVSGKLRKRLLQAEDLQKRFPEIYERLLLIRDKFEARARRPLDMEFTVENGRLYLLQRRPMRMTSNATVRAMWDFVDEGKTSIQQASMVINNALEQPEKMLSEGFKDYRVLARGIPITDSADTGILVFGTEDALELARKGESVILLRKRPYGENTVAVNHPQIRGIVRYDGNTTGHEAVSAVAYSKPYIINMLDAEGRPLVLQGNGQLVLNPESTLCPYVGKRIFVDGERGILGFTESRDFLVDRKTQKKLYVDWEYLREQFNSMAYESYDYSTLVDIHYAWELELERYQQLEKRLKEGHDDIYERDLIEAFATYLNYTPERDRLRILQLKDVRIEDFNFGPHLRYRGKDLGSEVLKILRALMLCTTWRTHWVHEIMVRQAHQRGDTENDVIRDIFLKNRTMSLVRDFEQEGFHVMKVAHHYHLILASNFEYGEDLDKLQIGPGTLNYSEKEIFARQFLSYLQQVNPQLHSRVRMVQGEPPMGQGHARIVSIGLSVPHGDFDIVCRYLRTFLDQCQHGCPLDLKEMIPRQDFLELYHIDPFFAPYPDFMIKEEISGSECTGDCLLIFGRCSFGELEGALYGVEEYERLTEEVKRFETFLKESGQRLPIRPWQFEVDPYRRHSVIGAVGIRLNRDHFREVLENLKRFLVTS
;
A
#
# COMPACT_ATOMS: atom_id res chain seq x y z
N MET A 1 -32.62 -15.80 4.47
CA MET A 1 -31.87 -14.55 4.28
C MET A 1 -32.74 -13.62 3.43
N ALA A 2 -33.67 -12.89 4.06
CA ALA A 2 -34.60 -12.01 3.35
C ALA A 2 -34.25 -10.55 3.71
N GLY A 3 -33.88 -9.73 2.73
CA GLY A 3 -33.73 -8.29 2.94
C GLY A 3 -32.69 -7.56 2.09
N GLU A 4 -31.74 -8.23 1.45
CA GLU A 4 -30.69 -7.56 0.66
C GLU A 4 -30.90 -7.69 -0.86
N PRO A 5 -30.61 -6.63 -1.64
CA PRO A 5 -30.93 -6.59 -3.06
C PRO A 5 -30.01 -7.48 -3.91
N LEU A 6 -30.60 -8.26 -4.84
CA LEU A 6 -29.88 -9.08 -5.82
C LEU A 6 -29.13 -8.25 -6.88
N ILE A 7 -29.61 -7.03 -7.11
CA ILE A 7 -29.08 -6.09 -8.09
C ILE A 7 -28.92 -4.74 -7.39
N VAL A 8 -27.74 -4.12 -7.54
CA VAL A 8 -27.46 -2.84 -6.88
C VAL A 8 -26.68 -1.88 -7.79
N ALA A 9 -27.17 -0.64 -7.89
CA ALA A 9 -26.49 0.45 -8.59
C ALA A 9 -25.21 0.88 -7.85
N PHE A 10 -24.20 1.37 -8.57
CA PHE A 10 -22.95 1.83 -7.94
C PHE A 10 -23.17 2.91 -6.88
N GLU A 11 -24.14 3.80 -7.08
CA GLU A 11 -24.49 4.87 -6.14
C GLU A 11 -25.04 4.36 -4.80
N ASN A 12 -25.66 3.16 -4.79
CA ASN A 12 -26.34 2.59 -3.63
C ASN A 12 -25.62 1.37 -3.05
N ALA A 13 -24.53 0.93 -3.68
CA ALA A 13 -23.78 -0.26 -3.29
C ALA A 13 -22.83 0.03 -2.14
N ASP A 14 -22.69 -0.92 -1.21
CA ASP A 14 -21.67 -0.89 -0.16
C ASP A 14 -20.40 -1.61 -0.64
N PRO A 15 -19.28 -0.88 -0.89
CA PRO A 15 -18.05 -1.48 -1.40
C PRO A 15 -17.37 -2.45 -0.42
N THR A 16 -17.80 -2.52 0.85
CA THR A 16 -17.28 -3.50 1.82
C THR A 16 -17.82 -4.92 1.59
N GLN A 17 -18.92 -5.07 0.85
CA GLN A 17 -19.58 -6.35 0.56
C GLN A 17 -18.87 -7.15 -0.55
N LEU A 18 -17.57 -7.40 -0.39
CA LEU A 18 -16.71 -8.04 -1.40
C LEU A 18 -17.19 -9.44 -1.83
N GLU A 19 -17.76 -10.22 -0.90
CA GLU A 19 -18.34 -11.54 -1.19
C GLU A 19 -19.59 -11.48 -2.08
N LYS A 20 -20.30 -10.35 -2.09
CA LYS A 20 -21.52 -10.16 -2.89
C LYS A 20 -21.25 -9.47 -4.21
N LEU A 21 -20.44 -8.40 -4.17
CA LEU A 21 -20.16 -7.57 -5.35
C LEU A 21 -19.00 -8.10 -6.19
N GLY A 22 -18.25 -9.06 -5.65
CA GLY A 22 -16.97 -9.49 -6.19
C GLY A 22 -15.88 -8.41 -6.00
N ALA A 23 -14.61 -8.80 -6.07
CA ALA A 23 -13.50 -7.85 -5.91
C ALA A 23 -13.54 -6.72 -6.94
N LYS A 24 -13.91 -7.02 -8.19
CA LYS A 24 -13.99 -6.02 -9.26
C LYS A 24 -15.13 -5.02 -9.01
N GLY A 25 -16.32 -5.52 -8.70
CA GLY A 25 -17.50 -4.69 -8.44
C GLY A 25 -17.29 -3.79 -7.23
N ALA A 26 -16.82 -4.36 -6.11
CA ALA A 26 -16.52 -3.62 -4.89
C ALA A 26 -15.53 -2.46 -5.13
N LYS A 27 -14.46 -2.68 -5.91
CA LYS A 27 -13.49 -1.63 -6.22
C LYS A 27 -14.00 -0.57 -7.18
N LEU A 28 -14.83 -0.95 -8.16
CA LEU A 28 -15.49 0.02 -9.02
C LEU A 28 -16.48 0.91 -8.25
N VAL A 29 -17.23 0.34 -7.32
CA VAL A 29 -18.13 1.09 -6.42
C VAL A 29 -17.33 2.06 -5.56
N GLU A 30 -16.26 1.57 -4.92
CA GLU A 30 -15.35 2.39 -4.11
C GLU A 30 -14.79 3.56 -4.93
N ASP A 31 -14.32 3.30 -6.15
CA ASP A 31 -13.76 4.33 -7.03
C ASP A 31 -14.86 5.32 -7.47
N PHE A 32 -16.03 4.83 -7.88
CA PHE A 32 -17.15 5.66 -8.31
C PHE A 32 -17.60 6.65 -7.22
N GLN A 33 -17.65 6.19 -5.97
CA GLN A 33 -18.07 7.00 -4.82
C GLN A 33 -16.98 8.01 -4.41
N HIS A 34 -15.72 7.59 -4.35
CA HIS A 34 -14.62 8.46 -3.88
C HIS A 34 -14.12 9.46 -4.93
N ILE A 35 -14.36 9.28 -6.22
CA ILE A 35 -13.85 10.21 -7.26
C ILE A 35 -14.29 11.66 -7.00
N ARG A 36 -15.54 11.87 -6.56
CA ARG A 36 -16.05 13.22 -6.23
C ARG A 36 -15.37 13.80 -4.99
N GLU A 37 -15.05 12.95 -4.02
CA GLU A 37 -14.37 13.35 -2.78
C GLU A 37 -12.89 13.68 -3.04
N PHE A 38 -12.20 12.85 -3.82
CA PHE A 38 -10.77 12.99 -4.08
C PHE A 38 -10.45 14.12 -5.06
N PHE A 39 -11.37 14.44 -5.97
CA PHE A 39 -11.17 15.41 -7.04
C PHE A 39 -12.35 16.39 -7.16
N PRO A 40 -12.62 17.19 -6.11
CA PRO A 40 -13.73 18.13 -6.11
C PRO A 40 -13.58 19.16 -7.23
N GLY A 41 -14.60 19.32 -8.07
CA GLY A 41 -14.58 20.23 -9.21
C GLY A 41 -13.88 19.68 -10.47
N MET A 42 -13.48 18.40 -10.47
CA MET A 42 -12.89 17.73 -11.64
C MET A 42 -13.81 16.68 -12.27
N GLU A 43 -15.11 16.70 -11.97
CA GLU A 43 -16.07 15.68 -12.39
C GLU A 43 -16.18 15.58 -13.92
N GLU A 44 -15.95 16.69 -14.63
CA GLU A 44 -15.92 16.74 -16.10
C GLU A 44 -14.64 16.14 -16.70
N PHE A 45 -13.59 15.93 -15.91
CA PHE A 45 -12.27 15.48 -16.38
C PHE A 45 -11.90 14.09 -15.90
N ILE A 46 -12.37 13.66 -14.73
CA ILE A 46 -12.08 12.36 -14.13
C ILE A 46 -13.39 11.69 -13.71
N ALA A 47 -13.61 10.45 -14.13
CA ALA A 47 -14.82 9.71 -13.79
C ALA A 47 -14.59 8.19 -13.72
N VAL A 48 -15.53 7.49 -13.10
CA VAL A 48 -15.74 6.05 -13.32
C VAL A 48 -17.04 5.91 -14.11
N PRO A 49 -17.08 5.12 -15.21
CA PRO A 49 -18.32 4.89 -15.94
C PRO A 49 -19.38 4.27 -15.03
N ASP A 50 -20.61 4.77 -15.11
CA ASP A 50 -21.72 4.35 -14.25
C ASP A 50 -22.21 2.93 -14.61
N GLY A 51 -22.85 2.28 -13.65
CA GLY A 51 -23.30 0.89 -13.79
C GLY A 51 -24.03 0.36 -12.56
N PHE A 52 -24.25 -0.95 -12.60
CA PHE A 52 -24.86 -1.72 -11.53
C PHE A 52 -24.30 -3.15 -11.50
N ILE A 53 -24.53 -3.85 -10.39
CA ILE A 53 -23.94 -5.16 -10.09
C ILE A 53 -25.06 -6.16 -9.83
N LEU A 54 -24.98 -7.32 -10.48
CA LEU A 54 -25.71 -8.53 -10.11
C LEU A 54 -24.85 -9.29 -9.10
N SER A 55 -25.39 -9.55 -7.91
CA SER A 55 -24.62 -10.13 -6.80
C SER A 55 -24.23 -11.60 -7.04
N THR A 56 -23.35 -12.15 -6.19
CA THR A 56 -23.08 -13.60 -6.18
C THR A 56 -24.31 -14.44 -5.85
N ASP A 57 -25.30 -13.89 -5.13
CA ASP A 57 -26.60 -14.55 -4.90
C ASP A 57 -27.42 -14.64 -6.20
N PHE A 58 -27.32 -13.67 -7.09
CA PHE A 58 -27.93 -13.75 -8.43
C PHE A 58 -27.37 -14.93 -9.22
N TRP A 59 -26.05 -15.17 -9.12
CA TRP A 59 -25.42 -16.35 -9.73
C TRP A 59 -25.94 -17.66 -9.11
N ARG A 60 -26.14 -17.72 -7.79
CA ARG A 60 -26.69 -18.92 -7.13
C ARG A 60 -28.09 -19.25 -7.66
N LEU A 61 -28.96 -18.25 -7.79
CA LEU A 61 -30.30 -18.45 -8.33
C LEU A 61 -30.28 -18.90 -9.80
N TYR A 62 -29.37 -18.35 -10.61
CA TYR A 62 -29.14 -18.83 -11.98
C TYR A 62 -28.69 -20.30 -12.02
N ARG A 63 -27.80 -20.71 -11.12
CA ARG A 63 -27.34 -22.11 -10.99
C ARG A 63 -28.47 -23.03 -10.55
N GLU A 64 -29.27 -22.63 -9.57
CA GLU A 64 -30.44 -23.37 -9.07
C GLU A 64 -31.51 -23.56 -10.16
N ALA A 65 -31.63 -22.58 -11.08
CA ALA A 65 -32.51 -22.65 -12.24
C ALA A 65 -31.96 -23.52 -13.40
N GLY A 66 -30.84 -24.22 -13.20
CA GLY A 66 -30.28 -25.16 -14.18
C GLY A 66 -29.50 -24.48 -15.30
N ASP A 67 -28.71 -23.46 -14.97
CA ASP A 67 -27.88 -22.69 -15.92
C ASP A 67 -28.71 -21.97 -16.99
N VAL A 68 -29.90 -21.51 -16.62
CA VAL A 68 -30.79 -20.70 -17.45
C VAL A 68 -31.24 -19.51 -16.63
N LEU A 69 -31.12 -18.29 -17.16
CA LEU A 69 -31.57 -17.10 -16.44
C LEU A 69 -33.11 -17.07 -16.42
N PRO A 70 -33.78 -17.13 -15.26
CA PRO A 70 -35.22 -17.00 -15.17
C PRO A 70 -35.73 -15.65 -15.70
N ASP A 71 -36.93 -15.64 -16.27
CA ASP A 71 -37.51 -14.43 -16.87
C ASP A 71 -37.78 -13.33 -15.83
N ASP A 72 -38.22 -13.70 -14.62
CA ASP A 72 -38.44 -12.77 -13.51
C ASP A 72 -37.13 -12.11 -13.04
N LEU A 73 -36.03 -12.86 -12.94
CA LEU A 73 -34.71 -12.30 -12.67
C LEU A 73 -34.22 -11.39 -13.79
N PHE A 74 -34.49 -11.75 -15.05
CA PHE A 74 -34.11 -10.91 -16.18
C PHE A 74 -34.92 -9.60 -16.24
N GLU A 75 -36.19 -9.61 -15.86
CA GLU A 75 -36.99 -8.38 -15.74
C GLU A 75 -36.43 -7.43 -14.66
N LEU A 76 -35.86 -7.94 -13.56
CA LEU A 76 -35.14 -7.11 -12.58
C LEU A 76 -33.92 -6.41 -13.23
N VAL A 77 -33.17 -7.14 -14.05
CA VAL A 77 -32.04 -6.57 -14.82
C VAL A 77 -32.52 -5.47 -15.77
N LEU A 78 -33.62 -5.70 -16.49
CA LEU A 78 -34.19 -4.70 -17.40
C LEU A 78 -34.70 -3.45 -16.65
N SER A 79 -35.29 -3.64 -15.47
CA SER A 79 -35.70 -2.52 -14.62
C SER A 79 -34.51 -1.67 -14.19
N GLU A 80 -33.40 -2.29 -13.77
CA GLU A 80 -32.20 -1.55 -13.37
C GLU A 80 -31.48 -0.93 -14.57
N LEU A 81 -31.51 -1.60 -15.74
CA LEU A 81 -31.03 -1.00 -16.98
C LEU A 81 -31.81 0.28 -17.32
N ALA A 82 -33.14 0.29 -17.13
CA ALA A 82 -33.96 1.48 -17.33
C ALA A 82 -33.62 2.60 -16.34
N SER A 83 -33.30 2.26 -15.08
CA SER A 83 -32.76 3.22 -14.10
C SER A 83 -31.42 3.81 -14.58
N LEU A 84 -30.51 3.00 -15.12
CA LEU A 84 -29.26 3.47 -15.71
C LEU A 84 -29.50 4.36 -16.93
N GLU A 85 -30.43 4.00 -17.82
CA GLU A 85 -30.84 4.84 -18.97
C GLU A 85 -31.30 6.23 -18.51
N ALA A 86 -32.09 6.29 -17.43
CA ALA A 86 -32.58 7.54 -16.87
C ALA A 86 -31.43 8.38 -16.27
N ARG A 87 -30.53 7.76 -15.49
CA ARG A 87 -29.36 8.43 -14.89
C ARG A 87 -28.39 8.97 -15.95
N ARG A 88 -28.21 8.25 -17.06
CA ARG A 88 -27.29 8.62 -18.15
C ARG A 88 -27.93 9.39 -19.30
N GLN A 89 -29.25 9.56 -19.27
CA GLN A 89 -30.04 10.22 -20.33
C GLN A 89 -29.76 9.64 -21.72
N ARG A 90 -29.58 8.32 -21.80
CA ARG A 90 -29.30 7.57 -23.03
C ARG A 90 -30.11 6.29 -23.01
N LYS A 91 -30.74 5.95 -24.14
CA LYS A 91 -31.54 4.72 -24.27
C LYS A 91 -30.74 3.60 -24.91
N PHE A 92 -30.90 2.40 -24.39
CA PHE A 92 -30.36 1.15 -24.90
C PHE A 92 -31.07 0.81 -26.21
N GLY A 93 -30.29 0.70 -27.30
CA GLY A 93 -30.83 0.48 -28.63
C GLY A 93 -31.50 1.69 -29.29
N ASP A 94 -31.19 2.92 -28.84
CA ASP A 94 -31.65 4.13 -29.52
C ASP A 94 -31.23 4.17 -30.99
N LEU A 95 -32.15 4.61 -31.86
CA LEU A 95 -31.98 4.75 -33.30
C LEU A 95 -32.13 6.21 -33.77
N SER A 96 -32.16 7.17 -32.84
CA SER A 96 -32.26 8.61 -33.13
C SER A 96 -31.09 9.20 -33.93
N GLY A 97 -29.97 8.48 -34.01
CA GLY A 97 -28.69 8.95 -34.55
C GLY A 97 -27.76 9.52 -33.48
N SER A 98 -28.26 9.75 -32.26
CA SER A 98 -27.42 10.05 -31.10
C SER A 98 -26.80 8.76 -30.52
N ARG A 99 -25.76 8.89 -29.68
CA ARG A 99 -25.08 7.74 -29.08
C ARG A 99 -26.00 7.03 -28.07
N PRO A 100 -26.40 5.76 -28.32
CA PRO A 100 -27.23 5.00 -27.39
C PRO A 100 -26.45 4.62 -26.12
N LEU A 101 -27.17 4.13 -25.12
CA LEU A 101 -26.54 3.40 -24.03
C LEU A 101 -26.00 2.08 -24.60
N ILE A 102 -24.70 1.88 -24.48
CA ILE A 102 -23.99 0.65 -24.83
C ILE A 102 -23.29 0.21 -23.54
N VAL A 103 -23.33 -1.08 -23.21
CA VAL A 103 -22.81 -1.58 -21.95
C VAL A 103 -21.73 -2.65 -22.14
N ALA A 104 -20.85 -2.74 -21.16
CA ALA A 104 -20.00 -3.89 -20.91
C ALA A 104 -20.65 -4.79 -19.85
N VAL A 105 -20.53 -6.10 -20.03
CA VAL A 105 -20.92 -7.10 -19.03
C VAL A 105 -19.65 -7.81 -18.59
N ARG A 106 -19.28 -7.65 -17.31
CA ARG A 106 -17.97 -8.05 -16.77
C ARG A 106 -18.16 -8.92 -15.54
N GLY A 107 -17.60 -10.12 -15.53
CA GLY A 107 -17.64 -10.95 -14.32
C GLY A 107 -16.59 -10.54 -13.29
N GLY A 108 -16.89 -10.79 -12.02
CA GLY A 108 -16.00 -10.56 -10.89
C GLY A 108 -16.30 -11.51 -9.74
N ALA A 109 -15.37 -12.43 -9.46
CA ALA A 109 -15.42 -13.26 -8.26
C ALA A 109 -14.98 -12.47 -7.02
N PRO A 110 -15.33 -12.93 -5.80
CA PRO A 110 -14.83 -12.37 -4.54
C PRO A 110 -13.31 -12.31 -4.50
N ILE A 111 -12.62 -13.33 -5.02
CA ILE A 111 -11.17 -13.30 -5.22
C ILE A 111 -10.81 -12.88 -6.65
N SER A 112 -9.82 -12.00 -6.80
CA SER A 112 -9.38 -11.50 -8.11
C SER A 112 -8.77 -12.60 -8.96
N LEU A 113 -9.44 -13.15 -9.97
CA LEU A 113 -8.93 -14.18 -10.90
C LEU A 113 -8.55 -13.56 -12.27
N PRO A 114 -7.30 -13.07 -12.49
CA PRO A 114 -6.94 -12.33 -13.69
C PRO A 114 -7.10 -13.16 -14.97
N GLY A 115 -7.82 -12.61 -15.94
CA GLY A 115 -8.04 -13.25 -17.25
C GLY A 115 -8.83 -14.55 -17.23
N ALA A 116 -9.47 -14.91 -16.11
CA ALA A 116 -10.16 -16.20 -15.96
C ALA A 116 -11.69 -16.10 -16.06
N ILE A 117 -12.27 -14.96 -15.67
CA ILE A 117 -13.71 -14.69 -15.77
C ILE A 117 -13.98 -13.82 -17.01
N ALA A 118 -15.05 -14.14 -17.73
CA ALA A 118 -15.34 -13.49 -19.00
C ALA A 118 -15.72 -12.02 -18.87
N THR A 119 -15.51 -11.29 -19.96
CA THR A 119 -15.96 -9.91 -20.17
C THR A 119 -16.40 -9.79 -21.62
N ILE A 120 -17.57 -9.21 -21.84
CA ILE A 120 -18.09 -8.86 -23.16
C ILE A 120 -18.34 -7.36 -23.21
N LEU A 121 -17.79 -6.70 -24.23
CA LEU A 121 -17.94 -5.26 -24.45
C LEU A 121 -18.96 -5.00 -25.56
N ASN A 122 -19.38 -3.75 -25.65
CA ASN A 122 -20.18 -3.22 -26.76
C ASN A 122 -21.57 -3.89 -26.91
N VAL A 123 -22.14 -4.40 -25.82
CA VAL A 123 -23.51 -4.95 -25.79
C VAL A 123 -24.49 -3.80 -25.97
N GLY A 124 -25.44 -3.95 -26.90
CA GLY A 124 -26.32 -2.88 -27.38
C GLY A 124 -26.06 -2.46 -28.83
N LEU A 125 -25.04 -3.02 -29.50
CA LEU A 125 -24.79 -2.80 -30.92
C LEU A 125 -25.40 -3.91 -31.80
N ASN A 126 -26.05 -3.49 -32.88
CA ASN A 126 -26.46 -4.33 -34.01
C ASN A 126 -26.40 -3.50 -35.31
N ASP A 127 -26.70 -4.11 -36.45
CA ASP A 127 -26.65 -3.43 -37.76
C ASP A 127 -27.46 -2.13 -37.79
N ARG A 128 -28.67 -2.13 -37.20
CA ARG A 128 -29.57 -0.96 -37.19
C ARG A 128 -29.00 0.18 -36.36
N VAL A 129 -28.47 -0.13 -35.18
CA VAL A 129 -27.84 0.87 -34.29
C VAL A 129 -26.59 1.44 -34.93
N VAL A 130 -25.75 0.59 -35.53
CA VAL A 130 -24.53 0.98 -36.24
C VAL A 130 -24.83 1.90 -37.42
N GLU A 131 -25.82 1.54 -38.25
CA GLU A 131 -26.27 2.40 -39.34
C GLU A 131 -26.82 3.74 -38.84
N SER A 132 -27.60 3.73 -37.76
CA SER A 132 -28.15 4.95 -37.17
C SER A 132 -27.03 5.88 -36.69
N LEU A 133 -26.02 5.35 -35.99
CA LEU A 133 -24.87 6.13 -35.53
C LEU A 133 -24.11 6.78 -36.69
N ILE A 134 -23.84 6.02 -37.75
CA ILE A 134 -23.13 6.53 -38.93
C ILE A 134 -23.97 7.63 -39.61
N ARG A 135 -25.28 7.42 -39.77
CA ARG A 135 -26.19 8.46 -40.31
C ARG A 135 -26.28 9.70 -39.41
N GLY A 136 -26.15 9.52 -38.10
CA GLY A 136 -26.10 10.58 -37.10
C GLY A 136 -24.77 11.35 -37.05
N GLY A 137 -23.79 10.97 -37.87
CA GLY A 137 -22.50 11.67 -37.99
C GLY A 137 -21.37 11.09 -37.14
N ALA A 138 -21.55 9.90 -36.55
CA ALA A 138 -20.44 9.19 -35.91
C ALA A 138 -19.38 8.79 -36.95
N ASP A 139 -18.10 8.78 -36.55
CA ASP A 139 -17.03 8.31 -37.44
C ASP A 139 -17.28 6.86 -37.87
N GLU A 140 -17.33 6.64 -39.18
CA GLU A 140 -17.70 5.36 -39.76
C GLU A 140 -16.65 4.28 -39.46
N SER A 141 -15.36 4.62 -39.54
CA SER A 141 -14.26 3.67 -39.28
C SER A 141 -14.26 3.20 -37.82
N ALA A 142 -14.38 4.12 -36.87
CA ALA A 142 -14.43 3.84 -35.44
C ALA A 142 -15.69 3.05 -35.06
N THR A 143 -16.85 3.44 -35.60
CA THR A 143 -18.13 2.78 -35.34
C THR A 143 -18.13 1.33 -35.84
N LEU A 144 -17.68 1.11 -37.08
CA LEU A 144 -17.58 -0.24 -37.66
C LEU A 144 -16.52 -1.09 -36.96
N THR A 145 -15.39 -0.50 -36.53
CA THR A 145 -14.36 -1.24 -35.76
C THR A 145 -14.87 -1.66 -34.38
N THR A 146 -15.67 -0.81 -33.74
CA THR A 146 -16.33 -1.13 -32.46
C THR A 146 -17.34 -2.26 -32.65
N TYR A 147 -18.12 -2.21 -33.74
CA TYR A 147 -19.05 -3.28 -34.06
C TYR A 147 -18.38 -4.60 -34.41
N LEU A 148 -17.28 -4.57 -35.18
CA LEU A 148 -16.45 -5.74 -35.45
C LEU A 148 -15.94 -6.37 -34.14
N THR A 149 -15.57 -5.53 -33.16
CA THR A 149 -15.16 -5.99 -31.83
C THR A 149 -16.33 -6.60 -31.05
N ALA A 150 -17.53 -6.03 -31.15
CA ALA A 150 -18.74 -6.58 -30.52
C ALA A 150 -19.04 -8.00 -31.06
N ILE A 151 -19.02 -8.18 -32.39
CA ILE A 151 -19.25 -9.49 -33.03
C ILE A 151 -18.21 -10.51 -32.60
N ARG A 152 -16.93 -10.12 -32.61
CA ARG A 152 -15.83 -10.96 -32.15
C ARG A 152 -16.04 -11.41 -30.70
N MET A 153 -16.28 -10.47 -29.78
CA MET A 153 -16.41 -10.79 -28.36
C MET A 153 -17.66 -11.62 -28.08
N TYR A 154 -18.76 -11.40 -28.81
CA TYR A 154 -19.93 -12.28 -28.76
C TYR A 154 -19.55 -13.71 -29.18
N GLY A 155 -18.84 -13.88 -30.29
CA GLY A 155 -18.36 -15.20 -30.72
C GLY A 155 -17.41 -15.86 -29.70
N GLU A 156 -16.45 -15.11 -29.15
CA GLU A 156 -15.48 -15.62 -28.18
C GLU A 156 -16.10 -16.00 -26.83
N VAL A 157 -17.04 -15.20 -26.33
CA VAL A 157 -17.55 -15.31 -24.96
C VAL A 157 -18.88 -16.06 -24.90
N VAL A 158 -19.80 -15.81 -25.83
CA VAL A 158 -21.13 -16.44 -25.84
C VAL A 158 -21.08 -17.77 -26.58
N LEU A 159 -20.35 -17.86 -27.69
CA LEU A 159 -20.32 -19.07 -28.53
C LEU A 159 -19.05 -19.92 -28.35
N ASP A 160 -18.18 -19.58 -27.39
CA ASP A 160 -16.90 -20.25 -27.11
C ASP A 160 -16.00 -20.43 -28.35
N ILE A 161 -16.08 -19.52 -29.32
CA ILE A 161 -15.28 -19.58 -30.54
C ILE A 161 -13.85 -19.14 -30.22
N PRO A 162 -12.81 -19.97 -30.48
CA PRO A 162 -11.44 -19.58 -30.20
C PRO A 162 -11.02 -18.33 -31.00
N TYR A 163 -10.28 -17.42 -30.34
CA TYR A 163 -9.78 -16.19 -30.96
C TYR A 163 -9.03 -16.43 -32.28
N GLU A 164 -8.36 -17.57 -32.42
CA GLU A 164 -7.63 -17.99 -33.62
C GLU A 164 -8.50 -17.93 -34.89
N SER A 165 -9.78 -18.26 -34.81
CA SER A 165 -10.71 -18.20 -35.94
C SER A 165 -10.83 -16.78 -36.50
N PHE A 166 -10.90 -15.78 -35.62
CA PHE A 166 -10.93 -14.36 -35.98
C PHE A 166 -9.55 -13.85 -36.38
N TYR A 167 -8.51 -14.24 -35.64
CA TYR A 167 -7.13 -13.82 -35.89
C TYR A 167 -6.67 -14.16 -37.31
N ARG A 168 -7.07 -15.32 -37.85
CA ARG A 168 -6.75 -15.74 -39.22
C ARG A 168 -7.22 -14.78 -40.31
N LEU A 169 -8.30 -14.05 -40.07
CA LEU A 169 -8.85 -13.07 -41.03
C LEU A 169 -8.19 -11.70 -40.89
N ILE A 170 -7.72 -11.34 -39.69
CA ILE A 170 -7.12 -10.03 -39.42
C ILE A 170 -5.58 -10.04 -39.44
N ARG A 171 -4.95 -11.23 -39.47
CA ARG A 171 -3.49 -11.34 -39.61
C ARG A 171 -3.06 -10.70 -40.93
N GLY A 172 -2.23 -9.67 -40.87
CA GLY A 172 -1.79 -8.92 -42.05
C GLY A 172 -2.79 -7.88 -42.58
N ALA A 173 -3.93 -7.66 -41.92
CA ALA A 173 -4.89 -6.61 -42.30
C ALA A 173 -4.38 -5.17 -42.00
N GLY A 174 -3.36 -5.03 -41.15
CA GLY A 174 -2.86 -3.75 -40.63
C GLY A 174 -3.25 -3.50 -39.17
N ASP A 175 -2.73 -2.43 -38.58
CA ASP A 175 -2.89 -2.11 -37.16
C ASP A 175 -4.29 -1.59 -36.81
N GLU A 176 -4.70 -1.73 -35.56
CA GLU A 176 -5.89 -1.05 -35.03
C GLU A 176 -5.87 0.45 -35.37
N GLY A 177 -7.01 0.95 -35.84
CA GLY A 177 -7.18 2.36 -36.21
C GLY A 177 -6.73 2.73 -37.62
N THR A 178 -6.03 1.83 -38.34
CA THR A 178 -5.51 2.06 -39.71
C THR A 178 -6.30 1.34 -40.81
N LEU A 179 -7.23 0.45 -40.44
CA LEU A 179 -8.02 -0.33 -41.40
C LEU A 179 -8.97 0.56 -42.20
N SER A 180 -9.06 0.32 -43.51
CA SER A 180 -10.01 1.02 -44.37
C SER A 180 -11.45 0.55 -44.12
N VAL A 181 -12.42 1.46 -44.26
CA VAL A 181 -13.85 1.15 -44.11
C VAL A 181 -14.30 -0.05 -44.95
N PRO A 182 -13.92 -0.18 -46.25
CA PRO A 182 -14.29 -1.35 -47.04
C PRO A 182 -13.77 -2.66 -46.46
N LEU A 183 -12.52 -2.67 -45.98
CA LEU A 183 -11.94 -3.86 -45.35
C LEU A 183 -12.67 -4.23 -44.05
N ILE A 184 -13.00 -3.24 -43.22
CA ILE A 184 -13.76 -3.49 -41.97
C ILE A 184 -15.13 -4.09 -42.29
N ARG A 185 -15.83 -3.60 -43.31
CA ARG A 185 -17.12 -4.17 -43.74
C ARG A 185 -17.00 -5.63 -44.19
N THR A 186 -15.96 -5.95 -44.96
CA THR A 186 -15.66 -7.34 -45.34
C THR A 186 -15.39 -8.21 -44.10
N LEU A 187 -14.59 -7.71 -43.15
CA LEU A 187 -14.28 -8.43 -41.91
C LEU A 187 -15.53 -8.65 -41.04
N ILE A 188 -16.44 -7.68 -40.96
CA ILE A 188 -17.72 -7.82 -40.23
C ILE A 188 -18.50 -9.00 -40.81
N GLN A 189 -18.60 -9.07 -42.14
CA GLN A 189 -19.32 -10.17 -42.80
C GLN A 189 -18.65 -11.51 -42.54
N SER A 190 -17.33 -11.60 -42.70
CA SER A 190 -16.60 -12.84 -42.43
C SER A 190 -16.65 -13.27 -40.96
N PHE A 191 -16.73 -12.32 -40.01
CA PHE A 191 -16.91 -12.65 -38.60
C PHE A 191 -18.31 -13.21 -38.34
N LYS A 192 -19.36 -12.62 -38.95
CA LYS A 192 -20.73 -13.16 -38.85
C LYS A 192 -20.81 -14.58 -39.41
N GLU A 193 -20.17 -14.86 -40.54
CA GLU A 193 -20.09 -16.22 -41.12
C GLU A 193 -19.43 -17.23 -40.18
N ILE A 194 -18.37 -16.83 -39.45
CA ILE A 194 -17.76 -17.67 -38.41
C ILE A 194 -18.78 -17.99 -37.31
N LEU A 195 -19.55 -16.98 -36.86
CA LEU A 195 -20.57 -17.17 -35.82
C LEU A 195 -21.73 -18.05 -36.30
N GLU A 196 -22.17 -17.91 -37.55
CA GLU A 196 -23.25 -18.70 -38.15
C GLU A 196 -22.88 -20.20 -38.23
N GLY A 197 -21.60 -20.51 -38.49
CA GLY A 197 -21.07 -21.87 -38.53
C GLY A 197 -20.75 -22.48 -37.15
N ALA A 198 -20.90 -21.73 -36.06
CA ALA A 198 -20.59 -22.20 -34.73
C ALA A 198 -21.63 -23.19 -34.19
N VAL A 199 -21.20 -24.10 -33.32
CA VAL A 199 -22.09 -25.04 -32.61
C VAL A 199 -21.86 -24.86 -31.13
N HIS A 200 -22.89 -24.48 -30.38
CA HIS A 200 -22.83 -24.27 -28.93
C HIS A 200 -23.97 -25.05 -28.24
N PRO A 201 -23.74 -25.68 -27.07
CA PRO A 201 -24.74 -26.49 -26.38
C PRO A 201 -25.97 -25.70 -25.90
N HIS A 202 -25.80 -24.43 -25.53
CA HIS A 202 -26.86 -23.62 -24.90
C HIS A 202 -27.35 -22.45 -25.76
N PHE A 203 -26.57 -22.01 -26.74
CA PHE A 203 -26.83 -20.78 -27.49
C PHE A 203 -26.94 -21.08 -28.98
N ARG A 204 -27.79 -20.31 -29.67
CA ARG A 204 -27.94 -20.42 -31.12
C ARG A 204 -26.72 -19.84 -31.82
N SER A 205 -26.37 -20.42 -32.96
CA SER A 205 -25.33 -19.88 -33.83
C SER A 205 -25.74 -18.53 -34.42
N GLY A 206 -24.75 -17.75 -34.84
CA GLY A 206 -24.94 -16.40 -35.38
C GLY A 206 -24.86 -15.30 -34.31
N PHE A 207 -24.83 -14.06 -34.79
CA PHE A 207 -24.85 -12.87 -33.94
C PHE A 207 -26.29 -12.54 -33.53
N GLU A 208 -26.55 -12.26 -32.25
CA GLU A 208 -27.89 -11.88 -31.77
C GLU A 208 -28.18 -10.41 -32.06
N TYR A 209 -29.30 -10.17 -32.76
CA TYR A 209 -29.72 -8.84 -33.23
C TYR A 209 -30.80 -8.22 -32.34
N ASP A 210 -31.56 -9.04 -31.61
CA ASP A 210 -32.48 -8.56 -30.57
C ASP A 210 -31.66 -8.15 -29.35
N LEU A 211 -31.66 -6.86 -29.04
CA LEU A 211 -30.76 -6.30 -28.02
C LEU A 211 -31.08 -6.80 -26.61
N LYS A 212 -32.34 -7.14 -26.31
CA LYS A 212 -32.70 -7.72 -25.01
C LYS A 212 -32.16 -9.15 -24.90
N LYS A 213 -32.30 -9.95 -25.96
CA LYS A 213 -31.71 -11.30 -26.00
C LYS A 213 -30.18 -11.24 -25.99
N GLN A 214 -29.59 -10.29 -26.70
CA GLN A 214 -28.15 -10.06 -26.69
C GLN A 214 -27.64 -9.79 -25.26
N LEU A 215 -28.32 -8.91 -24.52
CA LEU A 215 -28.00 -8.66 -23.11
C LEU A 215 -28.18 -9.91 -22.24
N ARG A 216 -29.28 -10.66 -22.41
CA ARG A 216 -29.52 -11.91 -21.68
C ARG A 216 -28.39 -12.92 -21.89
N THR A 217 -28.08 -13.23 -23.15
CA THR A 217 -27.03 -14.20 -23.50
C THR A 217 -25.64 -13.74 -23.04
N ALA A 218 -25.36 -12.43 -23.05
CA ALA A 218 -24.13 -11.87 -22.51
C ALA A 218 -24.01 -12.10 -20.99
N ILE A 219 -25.10 -11.91 -20.24
CA ILE A 219 -25.15 -12.15 -18.79
C ILE A 219 -24.98 -13.65 -18.50
N GLU A 220 -25.75 -14.50 -19.16
CA GLU A 220 -25.67 -15.97 -19.00
C GLU A 220 -24.27 -16.50 -19.31
N ALA A 221 -23.64 -16.02 -20.39
CA ALA A 221 -22.26 -16.40 -20.74
C ALA A 221 -21.24 -15.99 -19.66
N VAL A 222 -21.39 -14.78 -19.09
CA VAL A 222 -20.50 -14.33 -18.00
C VAL A 222 -20.73 -15.14 -16.72
N LEU A 223 -21.99 -15.44 -16.36
CA LEU A 223 -22.32 -16.29 -15.21
C LEU A 223 -21.74 -17.71 -15.38
N ALA A 224 -21.92 -18.31 -16.57
CA ALA A 224 -21.38 -19.62 -16.91
C ALA A 224 -19.84 -19.65 -16.91
N SER A 225 -19.19 -18.53 -17.23
CA SER A 225 -17.72 -18.45 -17.24
C SER A 225 -17.07 -18.71 -15.88
N ASN A 226 -17.84 -18.62 -14.78
CA ASN A 226 -17.35 -19.04 -13.47
C ASN A 226 -16.90 -20.50 -13.47
N ASP A 227 -17.57 -21.39 -14.21
CA ASP A 227 -17.30 -22.83 -14.22
C ASP A 227 -16.46 -23.27 -15.42
N ALA A 228 -16.04 -22.30 -16.25
CA ALA A 228 -15.19 -22.56 -17.41
C ALA A 228 -13.79 -23.06 -16.99
N PRO A 229 -13.11 -23.86 -17.84
CA PRO A 229 -11.78 -24.40 -17.54
C PRO A 229 -10.75 -23.39 -17.03
N PRO A 230 -10.67 -22.14 -17.58
CA PRO A 230 -9.75 -21.13 -17.07
C PRO A 230 -10.01 -20.71 -15.62
N ALA A 231 -11.28 -20.53 -15.25
CA ALA A 231 -11.69 -20.15 -13.90
C ALA A 231 -11.45 -21.29 -12.89
N VAL A 232 -11.78 -22.53 -13.28
CA VAL A 232 -11.52 -23.73 -12.47
C VAL A 232 -10.03 -23.90 -12.21
N GLU A 233 -9.18 -23.79 -13.23
CA GLU A 233 -7.72 -23.91 -13.07
C GLU A 233 -7.16 -22.78 -12.20
N ALA A 234 -7.63 -21.55 -12.40
CA ALA A 234 -7.23 -20.40 -11.58
C ALA A 234 -7.61 -20.60 -10.11
N ARG A 235 -8.80 -21.13 -9.80
CA ARG A 235 -9.21 -21.48 -8.42
C ARG A 235 -8.37 -22.63 -7.84
N ARG A 236 -8.14 -23.69 -8.61
CA ARG A 236 -7.27 -24.82 -8.19
C ARG A 236 -5.88 -24.36 -7.81
N SER A 237 -5.29 -23.46 -8.60
CA SER A 237 -3.96 -22.89 -8.31
C SER A 237 -3.90 -22.12 -6.98
N ARG A 238 -5.05 -21.75 -6.40
CA ARG A 238 -5.18 -20.91 -5.20
C ARG A 238 -5.69 -21.63 -3.95
N ARG A 239 -6.11 -22.89 -4.06
CA ARG A 239 -6.61 -23.69 -2.92
C ARG A 239 -5.65 -23.71 -1.74
N LYS A 240 -4.33 -23.71 -1.99
CA LYS A 240 -3.31 -23.67 -0.92
C LYS A 240 -3.40 -22.43 -0.03
N ASN A 241 -3.86 -21.29 -0.56
CA ASN A 241 -3.85 -20.01 0.15
C ASN A 241 -5.25 -19.61 0.66
N HIS A 242 -6.31 -20.21 0.14
CA HIS A 242 -7.70 -19.80 0.43
C HIS A 242 -8.64 -20.95 0.81
N GLY A 243 -8.12 -22.18 1.02
CA GLY A 243 -8.90 -23.33 1.47
C GLY A 243 -9.67 -24.07 0.36
N GLU A 244 -10.45 -25.09 0.77
CA GLU A 244 -11.16 -26.00 -0.14
C GLU A 244 -12.51 -25.43 -0.66
N SER A 245 -13.10 -24.44 0.02
CA SER A 245 -14.42 -23.87 -0.28
C SER A 245 -14.41 -22.78 -1.37
N LEU A 246 -13.62 -22.95 -2.43
CA LEU A 246 -13.49 -21.95 -3.51
C LEU A 246 -14.51 -22.15 -4.65
N ASP A 247 -15.08 -23.34 -4.79
CA ASP A 247 -15.91 -23.69 -5.95
C ASP A 247 -17.35 -23.12 -5.85
N ASP A 248 -17.82 -22.75 -4.66
CA ASP A 248 -19.18 -22.22 -4.40
C ASP A 248 -19.24 -20.70 -4.12
N MET A 249 -18.14 -19.97 -4.37
CA MET A 249 -18.12 -18.51 -4.21
C MET A 249 -19.02 -17.78 -5.22
N GLY A 250 -19.25 -18.38 -6.39
CA GLY A 250 -19.94 -17.77 -7.51
C GLY A 250 -19.20 -16.58 -8.13
N THR A 251 -19.86 -15.88 -9.05
CA THR A 251 -19.36 -14.63 -9.64
C THR A 251 -20.44 -13.56 -9.59
N ALA A 252 -20.06 -12.35 -9.23
CA ALA A 252 -20.87 -11.17 -9.49
C ALA A 252 -20.75 -10.78 -10.97
N VAL A 253 -21.72 -10.03 -11.48
CA VAL A 253 -21.71 -9.49 -12.85
C VAL A 253 -21.88 -7.98 -12.79
N VAL A 254 -20.90 -7.25 -13.30
CA VAL A 254 -20.93 -5.79 -13.41
C VAL A 254 -21.45 -5.43 -14.80
N ILE A 255 -22.56 -4.70 -14.86
CA ILE A 255 -23.11 -4.10 -16.08
C ILE A 255 -22.80 -2.61 -16.02
N GLN A 256 -21.92 -2.16 -16.91
CA GLN A 256 -21.32 -0.82 -16.87
C GLN A 256 -21.45 -0.15 -18.23
N GLU A 257 -21.72 1.15 -18.27
CA GLU A 257 -21.73 1.87 -19.54
C GLU A 257 -20.37 1.82 -20.26
N MET A 258 -20.40 1.86 -21.59
CA MET A 258 -19.19 1.91 -22.41
C MET A 258 -18.65 3.34 -22.54
N VAL A 259 -17.32 3.43 -22.38
CA VAL A 259 -16.50 4.56 -22.81
C VAL A 259 -15.52 4.09 -23.90
N PHE A 260 -15.20 4.97 -24.84
CA PHE A 260 -14.50 4.62 -26.08
C PHE A 260 -13.19 5.40 -26.23
N GLY A 261 -12.06 4.72 -26.02
CA GLY A 261 -10.73 5.23 -26.36
C GLY A 261 -10.39 5.08 -27.85
N ASN A 262 -11.37 4.71 -28.68
CA ASN A 262 -11.18 4.34 -30.08
C ASN A 262 -11.94 5.21 -31.11
N LEU A 263 -12.45 6.37 -30.70
CA LEU A 263 -13.22 7.25 -31.60
C LEU A 263 -12.32 8.04 -32.56
N ASP A 264 -11.22 8.60 -32.05
CA ASP A 264 -10.26 9.37 -32.84
C ASP A 264 -8.84 9.27 -32.26
N ASP A 265 -7.87 9.87 -32.94
CA ASP A 265 -6.46 9.91 -32.49
C ASP A 265 -6.11 11.19 -31.70
N ALA A 266 -6.98 12.20 -31.72
CA ALA A 266 -6.69 13.54 -31.22
C ALA A 266 -7.04 13.71 -29.74
N ASN A 267 -8.07 13.02 -29.23
CA ASN A 267 -8.60 13.17 -27.88
C ASN A 267 -8.99 11.84 -27.23
N CYS A 268 -8.77 10.70 -27.91
CA CYS A 268 -9.17 9.38 -27.43
C CYS A 268 -7.98 8.41 -27.35
N LEU A 269 -7.85 7.73 -26.21
CA LEU A 269 -6.84 6.68 -25.99
C LEU A 269 -7.26 5.72 -24.90
N SER A 270 -6.64 4.54 -24.85
CA SER A 270 -6.75 3.63 -23.71
C SER A 270 -5.36 3.23 -23.24
N GLY A 271 -5.25 2.87 -21.96
CA GLY A 271 -3.98 2.43 -21.41
C GLY A 271 -4.10 1.70 -20.08
N VAL A 272 -2.95 1.18 -19.66
CA VAL A 272 -2.75 0.58 -18.34
C VAL A 272 -1.67 1.39 -17.63
N PHE A 273 -1.88 1.62 -16.34
CA PHE A 273 -1.06 2.45 -15.50
C PHE A 273 -0.68 1.69 -14.24
N PHE A 274 0.61 1.41 -14.08
CA PHE A 274 1.19 0.90 -12.84
C PHE A 274 1.85 2.04 -12.11
N THR A 275 1.53 2.21 -10.83
CA THR A 275 2.02 3.35 -10.06
C THR A 275 3.50 3.24 -9.68
N ARG A 276 4.06 2.03 -9.74
CA ARG A 276 5.48 1.70 -9.53
C ARG A 276 5.98 0.75 -10.62
N ASP A 277 7.28 0.48 -10.63
CA ASP A 277 7.85 -0.60 -11.44
C ASP A 277 7.59 -1.97 -10.77
N GLN A 278 6.91 -2.89 -11.48
CA GLN A 278 6.52 -4.19 -10.92
C GLN A 278 7.70 -5.14 -10.65
N ARG A 279 8.84 -4.93 -11.31
CA ARG A 279 10.03 -5.78 -11.20
C ARG A 279 11.04 -5.21 -10.21
N THR A 280 11.18 -3.89 -10.14
CA THR A 280 12.21 -3.24 -9.30
C THR A 280 11.65 -2.52 -8.08
N GLY A 281 10.35 -2.20 -8.04
CA GLY A 281 9.71 -1.43 -6.98
C GLY A 281 10.02 0.07 -7.03
N ALA A 282 10.70 0.55 -8.07
CA ALA A 282 11.06 1.95 -8.20
C ALA A 282 9.82 2.86 -8.28
N ASN A 283 9.98 4.09 -7.79
CA ASN A 283 8.98 5.17 -7.81
C ASN A 283 8.74 5.78 -9.22
N ASN A 284 8.99 5.00 -10.27
CA ASN A 284 8.75 5.42 -11.65
C ASN A 284 7.49 4.71 -12.15
N PRO A 285 6.44 5.45 -12.53
CA PRO A 285 5.25 4.82 -13.05
C PRO A 285 5.50 4.18 -14.43
N ILE A 286 4.84 3.05 -14.69
CA ILE A 286 4.80 2.44 -16.01
C ILE A 286 3.43 2.74 -16.62
N ILE A 287 3.41 3.44 -17.75
CA ILE A 287 2.19 3.73 -18.50
C ILE A 287 2.35 3.18 -19.91
N GLU A 288 1.58 2.15 -20.24
CA GLU A 288 1.50 1.62 -21.59
C GLU A 288 0.12 1.95 -22.18
N TRP A 289 0.11 2.61 -23.34
CA TRP A 289 -1.12 3.13 -23.92
C TRP A 289 -1.08 3.13 -25.45
N ALA A 290 -2.25 3.26 -26.06
CA ALA A 290 -2.35 3.54 -27.49
C ALA A 290 -3.58 4.42 -27.80
N PRO A 291 -3.48 5.31 -28.81
CA PRO A 291 -4.63 6.04 -29.31
C PRO A 291 -5.46 5.14 -30.24
N LYS A 292 -6.74 5.46 -30.35
CA LYS A 292 -7.71 4.80 -31.23
C LYS A 292 -7.89 3.29 -30.96
N VAL A 293 -7.88 2.88 -29.69
CA VAL A 293 -8.04 1.46 -29.28
C VAL A 293 -8.92 1.33 -28.03
N GLN A 294 -9.60 0.19 -27.90
CA GLN A 294 -10.29 -0.18 -26.66
C GLN A 294 -9.33 -0.87 -25.69
N CYS A 295 -9.44 -0.57 -24.40
CA CYS A 295 -8.55 -1.06 -23.35
C CYS A 295 -8.42 -2.60 -23.30
N ASP A 296 -9.49 -3.36 -23.60
CA ASP A 296 -9.48 -4.83 -23.66
C ASP A 296 -8.33 -5.38 -24.52
N LYS A 297 -8.05 -4.77 -25.67
CA LYS A 297 -6.98 -5.25 -26.56
C LYS A 297 -5.59 -5.12 -25.94
N ILE A 298 -5.39 -4.10 -25.10
CA ILE A 298 -4.12 -3.87 -24.39
C ILE A 298 -3.96 -4.93 -23.31
N VAL A 299 -4.95 -5.07 -22.42
CA VAL A 299 -4.85 -5.98 -21.26
C VAL A 299 -4.85 -7.45 -21.68
N SER A 300 -5.60 -7.82 -22.72
CA SER A 300 -5.64 -9.19 -23.25
C SER A 300 -4.43 -9.56 -24.11
N GLY A 301 -3.54 -8.61 -24.40
CA GLY A 301 -2.41 -8.81 -25.32
C GLY A 301 -2.87 -9.16 -26.73
N LYS A 302 -4.04 -8.64 -27.16
CA LYS A 302 -4.61 -8.85 -28.51
C LYS A 302 -4.32 -7.69 -29.47
N LEU A 303 -3.73 -6.60 -28.97
CA LEU A 303 -3.44 -5.39 -29.74
C LEU A 303 -2.29 -5.63 -30.73
N ARG A 304 -2.52 -5.44 -32.03
CA ARG A 304 -1.49 -5.60 -33.07
C ARG A 304 -0.60 -4.35 -33.21
N LYS A 305 -1.12 -3.20 -32.80
CA LYS A 305 -0.40 -1.93 -32.73
C LYS A 305 0.62 -1.92 -31.57
N ARG A 306 1.78 -1.29 -31.80
CA ARG A 306 2.77 -1.05 -30.73
C ARG A 306 2.21 -0.10 -29.67
N LEU A 307 2.45 -0.43 -28.40
CA LEU A 307 2.13 0.44 -27.27
C LEU A 307 3.17 1.56 -27.12
N LEU A 308 2.67 2.75 -26.85
CA LEU A 308 3.43 3.93 -26.47
C LEU A 308 3.65 3.93 -24.96
N GLN A 309 4.68 4.65 -24.52
CA GLN A 309 5.14 4.65 -23.13
C GLN A 309 4.77 5.95 -22.40
N ALA A 310 5.16 6.05 -21.12
CA ALA A 310 4.85 7.19 -20.27
C ALA A 310 5.37 8.53 -20.84
N GLU A 311 6.59 8.55 -21.38
CA GLU A 311 7.20 9.75 -21.97
C GLU A 311 6.45 10.22 -23.22
N ASP A 312 5.89 9.27 -23.99
CA ASP A 312 5.06 9.60 -25.15
C ASP A 312 3.74 10.22 -24.71
N LEU A 313 3.14 9.74 -23.61
CA LEU A 313 1.91 10.30 -23.05
C LEU A 313 2.15 11.71 -22.55
N GLN A 314 3.22 11.93 -21.78
CA GLN A 314 3.59 13.24 -21.25
C GLN A 314 3.78 14.28 -22.37
N LYS A 315 4.38 13.88 -23.50
CA LYS A 315 4.59 14.77 -24.65
C LYS A 315 3.32 15.08 -25.42
N ARG A 316 2.45 14.09 -25.62
CA ARG A 316 1.28 14.21 -26.51
C ARG A 316 0.00 14.64 -25.80
N PHE A 317 -0.17 14.24 -24.55
CA PHE A 317 -1.34 14.48 -23.70
C PHE A 317 -0.91 14.84 -22.27
N PRO A 318 -0.17 15.95 -22.07
CA PRO A 318 0.37 16.33 -20.77
C PRO A 318 -0.72 16.43 -19.69
N GLU A 319 -1.90 16.95 -20.03
CA GLU A 319 -3.03 17.06 -19.12
C GLU A 319 -3.57 15.69 -18.64
N ILE A 320 -3.51 14.66 -19.49
CA ILE A 320 -3.89 13.30 -19.10
C ILE A 320 -2.82 12.68 -18.20
N TYR A 321 -1.54 12.90 -18.54
CA TYR A 321 -0.42 12.43 -17.74
C TYR A 321 -0.47 13.01 -16.30
N GLU A 322 -0.66 14.32 -16.16
CA GLU A 322 -0.80 14.99 -14.85
C GLU A 322 -2.00 14.46 -14.06
N ARG A 323 -3.15 14.23 -14.71
CA ARG A 323 -4.33 13.64 -14.05
C ARG A 323 -4.07 12.20 -13.56
N LEU A 324 -3.31 11.40 -14.30
CA LEU A 324 -2.92 10.06 -13.86
C LEU A 324 -2.02 10.11 -12.63
N LEU A 325 -1.08 11.07 -12.56
CA LEU A 325 -0.25 11.26 -11.37
C LEU A 325 -1.07 11.69 -10.15
N LEU A 326 -2.01 12.62 -10.34
CA LEU A 326 -2.95 13.06 -9.30
C LEU A 326 -3.81 11.88 -8.78
N ILE A 327 -4.32 11.05 -9.70
CA ILE A 327 -5.06 9.83 -9.37
C ILE A 327 -4.19 8.87 -8.56
N ARG A 328 -2.96 8.65 -9.02
CA ARG A 328 -2.00 7.80 -8.34
C ARG A 328 -1.83 8.22 -6.88
N ASP A 329 -1.55 9.49 -6.61
CA ASP A 329 -1.25 9.93 -5.24
C ASP A 329 -2.44 9.72 -4.29
N LYS A 330 -3.66 10.07 -4.74
CA LYS A 330 -4.88 9.88 -3.94
C LYS A 330 -5.19 8.42 -3.68
N PHE A 331 -5.18 7.59 -4.73
CA PHE A 331 -5.54 6.19 -4.58
C PHE A 331 -4.42 5.36 -3.93
N GLU A 332 -3.13 5.68 -4.12
CA GLU A 332 -2.03 5.04 -3.37
C GLU A 332 -2.16 5.30 -1.87
N ALA A 333 -2.43 6.55 -1.47
CA ALA A 333 -2.63 6.90 -0.06
C ALA A 333 -3.84 6.18 0.53
N ARG A 334 -4.96 6.13 -0.20
CA ARG A 334 -6.19 5.42 0.24
C ARG A 334 -5.99 3.91 0.35
N ALA A 335 -5.30 3.31 -0.62
CA ALA A 335 -5.10 1.86 -0.68
C ALA A 335 -3.91 1.38 0.18
N ARG A 336 -3.05 2.31 0.61
CA ARG A 336 -1.81 2.08 1.37
C ARG A 336 -0.88 1.07 0.70
N ARG A 337 -0.85 1.04 -0.63
CA ARG A 337 -0.01 0.15 -1.46
C ARG A 337 0.06 0.59 -2.93
N PRO A 338 1.05 0.11 -3.71
CA PRO A 338 1.09 0.30 -5.17
C PRO A 338 -0.11 -0.29 -5.90
N LEU A 339 -0.49 0.34 -7.01
CA LEU A 339 -1.73 0.04 -7.73
C LEU A 339 -1.48 -0.24 -9.22
N ASP A 340 -2.27 -1.16 -9.76
CA ASP A 340 -2.53 -1.25 -11.19
C ASP A 340 -3.88 -0.60 -11.51
N MET A 341 -3.94 0.12 -12.62
CA MET A 341 -5.15 0.80 -13.08
C MET A 341 -5.32 0.64 -14.58
N GLU A 342 -6.56 0.37 -14.99
CA GLU A 342 -6.98 0.40 -16.40
C GLU A 342 -7.74 1.70 -16.65
N PHE A 343 -7.43 2.40 -17.74
CA PHE A 343 -8.06 3.68 -18.03
C PHE A 343 -8.39 3.86 -19.52
N THR A 344 -9.33 4.76 -19.77
CA THR A 344 -9.72 5.20 -21.11
C THR A 344 -9.95 6.70 -21.09
N VAL A 345 -9.41 7.41 -22.07
CA VAL A 345 -9.73 8.80 -22.34
C VAL A 345 -10.71 8.84 -23.50
N GLU A 346 -11.84 9.49 -23.29
CA GLU A 346 -12.84 9.77 -24.32
C GLU A 346 -13.04 11.28 -24.38
N ASN A 347 -12.77 11.90 -25.53
CA ASN A 347 -12.87 13.35 -25.74
C ASN A 347 -12.14 14.18 -24.67
N GLY A 348 -10.93 13.76 -24.29
CA GLY A 348 -10.11 14.45 -23.28
C GLY A 348 -10.55 14.24 -21.83
N ARG A 349 -11.62 13.48 -21.57
CA ARG A 349 -12.06 13.07 -20.22
C ARG A 349 -11.49 11.70 -19.87
N LEU A 350 -10.84 11.60 -18.73
CA LEU A 350 -10.22 10.38 -18.22
C LEU A 350 -11.24 9.55 -17.42
N TYR A 351 -11.37 8.28 -17.80
CA TYR A 351 -12.22 7.30 -17.15
C TYR A 351 -11.37 6.18 -16.54
N LEU A 352 -11.54 5.95 -15.25
CA LEU A 352 -10.99 4.77 -14.56
C LEU A 352 -11.93 3.58 -14.80
N LEU A 353 -11.37 2.50 -15.33
CA LEU A 353 -12.12 1.28 -15.69
C LEU A 353 -11.95 0.17 -14.67
N GLN A 354 -10.82 0.16 -13.96
CA GLN A 354 -10.49 -0.83 -12.94
C GLN A 354 -9.29 -0.35 -12.14
N ARG A 355 -9.27 -0.63 -10.84
CA ARG A 355 -8.10 -0.48 -9.97
C ARG A 355 -7.90 -1.75 -9.16
N ARG A 356 -6.65 -2.21 -9.03
CA ARG A 356 -6.31 -3.36 -8.17
C ARG A 356 -4.99 -3.12 -7.44
N PRO A 357 -4.75 -3.83 -6.32
CA PRO A 357 -3.41 -3.96 -5.77
C PRO A 357 -2.44 -4.48 -6.83
N MET A 358 -1.35 -3.76 -7.03
CA MET A 358 -0.34 -4.12 -8.02
C MET A 358 0.37 -5.42 -7.63
N ARG A 359 0.56 -6.33 -8.59
CA ARG A 359 1.42 -7.51 -8.41
C ARG A 359 2.85 -7.12 -8.75
N MET A 360 3.78 -7.50 -7.89
CA MET A 360 5.18 -7.14 -7.99
C MET A 360 6.05 -8.33 -7.61
N THR A 361 7.31 -8.34 -8.05
CA THR A 361 8.30 -9.31 -7.58
C THR A 361 8.52 -9.17 -6.08
N SER A 362 9.09 -10.20 -5.44
CA SER A 362 9.43 -10.15 -4.01
C SER A 362 10.27 -8.91 -3.66
N ASN A 363 11.32 -8.64 -4.45
CA ASN A 363 12.21 -7.49 -4.23
C ASN A 363 11.52 -6.14 -4.48
N ALA A 364 10.72 -6.05 -5.54
CA ALA A 364 9.94 -4.85 -5.82
C ALA A 364 8.96 -4.53 -4.70
N THR A 365 8.31 -5.56 -4.15
CA THR A 365 7.38 -5.41 -3.03
C THR A 365 8.09 -4.85 -1.81
N VAL A 366 9.28 -5.38 -1.47
CA VAL A 366 10.07 -4.87 -0.34
C VAL A 366 10.41 -3.39 -0.53
N ARG A 367 10.97 -3.02 -1.68
CA ARG A 367 11.33 -1.63 -1.95
C ARG A 367 10.12 -0.71 -1.94
N ALA A 368 9.07 -1.04 -2.69
CA ALA A 368 7.91 -0.18 -2.86
C ALA A 368 7.15 0.02 -1.55
N MET A 369 7.00 -1.02 -0.73
CA MET A 369 6.32 -0.88 0.56
C MET A 369 7.14 -0.02 1.54
N TRP A 370 8.47 -0.03 1.45
CA TRP A 370 9.31 0.90 2.22
C TRP A 370 9.19 2.34 1.76
N ASP A 371 9.23 2.57 0.45
CA ASP A 371 9.01 3.91 -0.08
C ASP A 371 7.64 4.45 0.37
N PHE A 372 6.60 3.59 0.47
CA PHE A 372 5.29 3.99 1.00
C PHE A 372 5.30 4.35 2.49
N VAL A 373 6.13 3.68 3.30
CA VAL A 373 6.30 4.03 4.72
C VAL A 373 6.91 5.43 4.82
N ASP A 374 7.96 5.69 4.03
CA ASP A 374 8.65 6.98 4.02
C ASP A 374 7.81 8.12 3.45
N GLU A 375 6.97 7.81 2.47
CA GLU A 375 5.98 8.74 1.92
C GLU A 375 4.79 8.98 2.87
N GLY A 376 4.75 8.32 4.04
CA GLY A 376 3.65 8.42 5.01
C GLY A 376 2.34 7.81 4.51
N LYS A 377 2.37 7.01 3.44
CA LYS A 377 1.19 6.39 2.81
C LYS A 377 0.77 5.07 3.47
N THR A 378 1.66 4.43 4.23
CA THR A 378 1.36 3.20 4.97
C THR A 378 2.13 3.14 6.27
N SER A 379 1.64 2.36 7.24
CA SER A 379 2.40 2.04 8.44
C SER A 379 3.41 0.91 8.20
N ILE A 380 4.44 0.82 9.05
CA ILE A 380 5.43 -0.26 9.00
C ILE A 380 4.76 -1.65 9.13
N GLN A 381 3.69 -1.77 9.92
CA GLN A 381 2.96 -3.02 10.14
C GLN A 381 2.35 -3.52 8.83
N GLN A 382 1.60 -2.64 8.17
CA GLN A 382 0.93 -2.95 6.92
C GLN A 382 1.96 -3.26 5.82
N ALA A 383 3.05 -2.50 5.75
CA ALA A 383 4.17 -2.78 4.87
C ALA A 383 4.79 -4.14 5.15
N SER A 384 5.06 -4.46 6.42
CA SER A 384 5.68 -5.71 6.86
C SER A 384 4.82 -6.93 6.55
N MET A 385 3.50 -6.87 6.74
CA MET A 385 2.59 -7.95 6.36
C MET A 385 2.63 -8.24 4.85
N VAL A 386 2.59 -7.20 4.04
CA VAL A 386 2.68 -7.33 2.57
C VAL A 386 4.04 -7.90 2.15
N ILE A 387 5.12 -7.44 2.79
CA ILE A 387 6.48 -7.93 2.56
C ILE A 387 6.59 -9.40 2.92
N ASN A 388 6.16 -9.82 4.11
CA ASN A 388 6.24 -11.21 4.57
C ASN A 388 5.53 -12.15 3.61
N ASN A 389 4.30 -11.81 3.21
CA ASN A 389 3.55 -12.58 2.23
C ASN A 389 4.27 -12.70 0.87
N ALA A 390 4.97 -11.66 0.43
CA ALA A 390 5.78 -11.72 -0.79
C ALA A 390 7.03 -12.61 -0.60
N LEU A 391 7.69 -12.53 0.55
CA LEU A 391 8.90 -13.32 0.84
C LEU A 391 8.61 -14.81 1.00
N GLU A 392 7.40 -15.21 1.38
CA GLU A 392 7.02 -16.63 1.48
C GLU A 392 6.94 -17.35 0.13
N GLN A 393 6.77 -16.63 -0.98
CA GLN A 393 6.59 -17.24 -2.30
C GLN A 393 7.84 -18.00 -2.74
N PRO A 394 7.73 -19.29 -3.14
CA PRO A 394 8.89 -20.06 -3.57
C PRO A 394 9.42 -19.53 -4.92
N GLU A 395 10.64 -19.02 -4.91
CA GLU A 395 11.35 -18.48 -6.07
C GLU A 395 12.72 -19.14 -6.15
N LYS A 396 13.19 -19.46 -7.36
CA LYS A 396 14.58 -19.88 -7.58
C LYS A 396 15.33 -18.79 -8.32
N MET A 397 16.66 -18.86 -8.26
CA MET A 397 17.57 -18.00 -9.03
C MET A 397 18.83 -18.78 -9.40
N LEU A 398 19.64 -18.24 -10.31
CA LEU A 398 20.94 -18.82 -10.59
C LEU A 398 21.85 -18.74 -9.36
N SER A 399 22.63 -19.79 -9.12
CA SER A 399 23.66 -19.76 -8.09
C SER A 399 24.68 -18.67 -8.37
N GLU A 400 25.11 -18.02 -7.29
CA GLU A 400 26.05 -16.91 -7.35
C GLU A 400 27.37 -17.36 -7.98
N GLY A 401 27.88 -16.58 -8.93
CA GLY A 401 29.11 -16.92 -9.67
C GLY A 401 28.97 -18.04 -10.70
N PHE A 402 27.79 -18.66 -10.88
CA PHE A 402 27.59 -19.65 -11.93
C PHE A 402 27.74 -19.03 -13.33
N LYS A 403 28.63 -19.62 -14.12
CA LYS A 403 28.99 -19.16 -15.48
C LYS A 403 29.03 -20.29 -16.51
N ASP A 404 28.84 -21.55 -16.08
CA ASP A 404 28.87 -22.71 -16.96
C ASP A 404 27.53 -22.90 -17.68
N TYR A 405 27.24 -21.98 -18.60
CA TYR A 405 26.06 -22.04 -19.45
C TYR A 405 26.31 -21.34 -20.78
N ARG A 406 25.55 -21.76 -21.80
CA ARG A 406 25.45 -21.08 -23.08
C ARG A 406 24.18 -20.24 -23.10
N VAL A 407 24.29 -18.96 -23.45
CA VAL A 407 23.12 -18.11 -23.72
C VAL A 407 22.56 -18.48 -25.09
N LEU A 408 21.26 -18.73 -25.15
CA LEU A 408 20.53 -19.07 -26.37
C LEU A 408 19.74 -17.88 -26.92
N ALA A 409 19.23 -17.02 -26.04
CA ALA A 409 18.40 -15.87 -26.39
C ALA A 409 18.38 -14.84 -25.25
N ARG A 410 18.07 -13.57 -25.57
CA ARG A 410 18.02 -12.43 -24.64
C ARG A 410 16.78 -11.58 -24.88
N GLY A 411 16.24 -10.97 -23.83
CA GLY A 411 15.07 -10.10 -23.93
C GLY A 411 14.88 -9.24 -22.68
N ILE A 412 13.71 -8.62 -22.58
CA ILE A 412 13.35 -7.71 -21.48
C ILE A 412 12.72 -8.53 -20.36
N PRO A 413 13.36 -8.60 -19.18
CA PRO A 413 12.79 -9.32 -18.06
C PRO A 413 11.65 -8.54 -17.41
N ILE A 414 10.56 -9.25 -17.11
CA ILE A 414 9.40 -8.71 -16.39
C ILE A 414 9.40 -9.19 -14.93
N THR A 415 9.91 -10.39 -14.70
CA THR A 415 10.10 -11.01 -13.38
C THR A 415 11.59 -11.20 -13.12
N ASP A 416 12.00 -11.43 -11.87
CA ASP A 416 13.41 -11.61 -11.49
C ASP A 416 13.73 -13.01 -10.92
N SER A 417 12.88 -14.00 -11.19
CA SER A 417 13.11 -15.41 -10.83
C SER A 417 13.73 -16.20 -11.98
N ALA A 418 14.28 -17.37 -11.68
CA ALA A 418 14.78 -18.34 -12.65
C ALA A 418 14.11 -19.70 -12.48
N ASP A 419 14.04 -20.49 -13.55
CA ASP A 419 13.61 -21.89 -13.48
C ASP A 419 14.08 -22.71 -14.68
N THR A 420 13.88 -24.04 -14.63
CA THR A 420 14.23 -24.98 -15.71
C THR A 420 13.01 -25.75 -16.20
N GLY A 421 13.04 -26.14 -17.47
CA GLY A 421 12.03 -27.00 -18.06
C GLY A 421 12.36 -27.37 -19.50
N ILE A 422 11.56 -28.26 -20.07
CA ILE A 422 11.63 -28.62 -21.48
C ILE A 422 11.12 -27.43 -22.30
N LEU A 423 11.93 -26.93 -23.24
CA LEU A 423 11.51 -25.85 -24.14
C LEU A 423 10.46 -26.38 -25.11
N VAL A 424 9.26 -25.80 -25.08
CA VAL A 424 8.17 -26.13 -26.00
C VAL A 424 7.73 -24.89 -26.75
N PHE A 425 7.55 -25.00 -28.06
CA PHE A 425 7.05 -23.94 -28.92
C PHE A 425 5.56 -24.12 -29.16
N GLY A 426 4.74 -23.24 -28.57
CA GLY A 426 3.27 -23.31 -28.65
C GLY A 426 2.60 -23.79 -27.38
N THR A 427 1.40 -23.26 -27.14
CA THR A 427 0.70 -23.39 -25.85
C THR A 427 0.02 -24.74 -25.68
N GLU A 428 -0.56 -25.28 -26.73
CA GLU A 428 -1.27 -26.55 -26.71
C GLU A 428 -0.31 -27.69 -26.34
N ASP A 429 0.83 -27.80 -27.02
CA ASP A 429 1.87 -28.80 -26.77
C ASP A 429 2.47 -28.63 -25.36
N ALA A 430 2.68 -27.38 -24.92
CA ALA A 430 3.19 -27.09 -23.59
C ALA A 430 2.21 -27.55 -22.50
N LEU A 431 0.91 -27.30 -22.67
CA LEU A 431 -0.13 -27.74 -21.74
C LEU A 431 -0.29 -29.27 -21.75
N GLU A 432 -0.18 -29.93 -22.90
CA GLU A 432 -0.23 -31.40 -22.96
C GLU A 432 0.92 -32.02 -22.17
N LEU A 433 2.14 -31.53 -22.38
CA LEU A 433 3.33 -32.01 -21.68
C LEU A 433 3.24 -31.70 -20.18
N ALA A 434 2.78 -30.50 -19.82
CA ALA A 434 2.57 -30.08 -18.44
C ALA A 434 1.53 -30.96 -17.70
N ARG A 435 0.45 -31.38 -18.37
CA ARG A 435 -0.55 -32.31 -17.79
C ARG A 435 0.01 -33.72 -17.55
N LYS A 436 1.06 -34.11 -18.26
CA LYS A 436 1.80 -35.36 -18.01
C LYS A 436 2.76 -35.25 -16.82
N GLY A 437 2.85 -34.07 -16.19
CA GLY A 437 3.70 -33.83 -15.01
C GLY A 437 5.09 -33.29 -15.32
N GLU A 438 5.39 -33.04 -16.59
CA GLU A 438 6.70 -32.53 -17.02
C GLU A 438 6.82 -31.02 -16.80
N SER A 439 7.98 -30.57 -16.33
CA SER A 439 8.30 -29.14 -16.20
C SER A 439 8.62 -28.52 -17.56
N VAL A 440 7.91 -27.45 -17.94
CA VAL A 440 7.96 -26.86 -19.30
C VAL A 440 8.36 -25.38 -19.26
N ILE A 441 9.20 -24.97 -20.21
CA ILE A 441 9.40 -23.56 -20.57
C ILE A 441 8.64 -23.29 -21.87
N LEU A 442 7.63 -22.42 -21.82
CA LEU A 442 6.78 -22.11 -22.96
C LEU A 442 7.37 -20.96 -23.78
N LEU A 443 7.69 -21.19 -25.05
CA LEU A 443 7.86 -20.14 -26.05
C LEU A 443 6.54 -19.91 -26.78
N ARG A 444 5.96 -18.72 -26.63
CA ARG A 444 4.72 -18.35 -27.32
C ARG A 444 4.91 -18.36 -28.83
N LYS A 445 3.91 -18.86 -29.54
CA LYS A 445 3.94 -18.99 -31.01
C LYS A 445 3.41 -17.73 -31.67
N ARG A 446 2.30 -17.20 -31.15
CA ARG A 446 1.59 -16.05 -31.69
C ARG A 446 1.94 -14.80 -30.90
N PRO A 447 1.96 -13.63 -31.57
CA PRO A 447 2.24 -12.38 -30.90
C PRO A 447 1.01 -11.86 -30.15
N TYR A 448 -0.20 -12.32 -30.51
CA TYR A 448 -1.41 -11.75 -29.93
C TYR A 448 -2.46 -12.81 -29.60
N GLY A 449 -3.13 -12.61 -28.46
CA GLY A 449 -4.37 -13.30 -28.11
C GLY A 449 -4.28 -14.79 -27.81
N GLU A 450 -3.13 -15.29 -27.38
CA GLU A 450 -3.08 -16.62 -26.81
C GLU A 450 -3.69 -16.67 -25.40
N ASN A 451 -4.26 -17.82 -25.05
CA ASN A 451 -4.90 -18.02 -23.76
C ASN A 451 -3.89 -17.92 -22.59
N THR A 452 -4.25 -17.20 -21.53
CA THR A 452 -3.48 -17.02 -20.29
C THR A 452 -3.48 -18.25 -19.38
N VAL A 453 -4.32 -19.26 -19.63
CA VAL A 453 -4.39 -20.50 -18.82
C VAL A 453 -3.03 -21.16 -18.61
N ALA A 454 -2.14 -21.13 -19.60
CA ALA A 454 -0.79 -21.69 -19.47
C ALA A 454 0.00 -21.07 -18.32
N VAL A 455 -0.17 -19.77 -18.05
CA VAL A 455 0.53 -19.08 -16.97
C VAL A 455 0.09 -19.60 -15.61
N ASN A 456 -1.16 -20.07 -15.48
CA ASN A 456 -1.71 -20.53 -14.21
C ASN A 456 -1.30 -21.98 -13.90
N HIS A 457 -0.92 -22.76 -14.92
CA HIS A 457 -0.64 -24.18 -14.75
C HIS A 457 0.70 -24.43 -14.01
N PRO A 458 0.75 -25.22 -12.92
CA PRO A 458 1.92 -25.32 -12.03
C PRO A 458 3.19 -25.89 -12.70
N GLN A 459 3.02 -26.72 -13.73
CA GLN A 459 4.13 -27.33 -14.47
C GLN A 459 4.68 -26.45 -15.63
N ILE A 460 4.00 -25.36 -15.98
CA ILE A 460 4.61 -24.32 -16.82
C ILE A 460 5.52 -23.49 -15.91
N ARG A 461 6.83 -23.72 -16.01
CA ARG A 461 7.84 -23.17 -15.10
C ARG A 461 8.35 -21.80 -15.52
N GLY A 462 8.19 -21.40 -16.78
CA GLY A 462 8.56 -20.09 -17.29
C GLY A 462 7.98 -19.86 -18.68
N ILE A 463 7.85 -18.59 -19.07
CA ILE A 463 7.24 -18.19 -20.35
C ILE A 463 8.14 -17.17 -21.03
N VAL A 464 8.28 -17.34 -22.34
CA VAL A 464 9.18 -16.58 -23.18
C VAL A 464 8.41 -16.11 -24.38
N ARG A 465 8.61 -14.84 -24.74
CA ARG A 465 7.99 -14.25 -25.91
C ARG A 465 8.98 -13.45 -26.73
N TYR A 466 8.86 -13.56 -28.04
CA TYR A 466 9.60 -12.71 -28.98
C TYR A 466 9.00 -11.30 -29.08
N ASP A 467 7.80 -11.10 -28.53
CA ASP A 467 7.07 -9.84 -28.48
C ASP A 467 6.34 -9.71 -27.12
N GLY A 468 5.88 -8.52 -26.75
CA GLY A 468 5.01 -8.37 -25.60
C GLY A 468 5.12 -7.01 -24.95
N ASN A 469 4.30 -6.84 -23.92
CA ASN A 469 4.18 -5.62 -23.15
C ASN A 469 4.24 -5.92 -21.65
N THR A 470 4.62 -4.93 -20.85
CA THR A 470 4.84 -5.11 -19.41
C THR A 470 3.51 -5.22 -18.64
N THR A 471 2.44 -4.63 -19.18
CA THR A 471 1.15 -4.45 -18.48
C THR A 471 0.06 -5.45 -18.83
N GLY A 472 0.32 -6.41 -19.73
CA GLY A 472 -0.66 -7.41 -20.14
C GLY A 472 -1.02 -8.41 -19.04
N HIS A 473 -2.22 -9.02 -19.11
CA HIS A 473 -2.68 -10.02 -18.13
C HIS A 473 -1.68 -11.18 -17.94
N GLU A 474 -1.01 -11.57 -19.01
CA GLU A 474 -0.01 -12.64 -18.96
C GLU A 474 1.20 -12.28 -18.08
N ALA A 475 1.72 -11.05 -18.25
CA ALA A 475 2.82 -10.51 -17.48
C ALA A 475 2.44 -10.37 -15.99
N VAL A 476 1.28 -9.78 -15.71
CA VAL A 476 0.75 -9.63 -14.34
C VAL A 476 0.56 -10.99 -13.66
N SER A 477 0.03 -11.99 -14.37
CA SER A 477 -0.10 -13.35 -13.86
C SER A 477 1.27 -13.99 -13.61
N ALA A 478 2.24 -13.83 -14.51
CA ALA A 478 3.56 -14.43 -14.32
C ALA A 478 4.28 -13.88 -13.08
N VAL A 479 4.17 -12.57 -12.82
CA VAL A 479 4.64 -11.93 -11.59
C VAL A 479 3.91 -12.51 -10.37
N ALA A 480 2.59 -12.64 -10.42
CA ALA A 480 1.79 -13.18 -9.31
C ALA A 480 2.12 -14.64 -8.95
N TYR A 481 2.62 -15.42 -9.90
CA TYR A 481 3.01 -16.83 -9.72
C TYR A 481 4.53 -17.04 -9.61
N SER A 482 5.32 -15.96 -9.51
CA SER A 482 6.79 -16.01 -9.43
C SER A 482 7.45 -16.78 -10.58
N LYS A 483 6.85 -16.76 -11.77
CA LYS A 483 7.37 -17.49 -12.95
C LYS A 483 8.26 -16.58 -13.80
N PRO A 484 9.46 -17.03 -14.20
CA PRO A 484 10.29 -16.31 -15.17
C PRO A 484 9.48 -15.95 -16.41
N TYR A 485 9.39 -14.66 -16.70
CA TYR A 485 8.69 -14.09 -17.84
C TYR A 485 9.57 -13.07 -18.55
N ILE A 486 9.87 -13.33 -19.81
CA ILE A 486 10.73 -12.47 -20.63
C ILE A 486 10.03 -12.19 -21.96
N ILE A 487 9.99 -10.91 -22.33
CA ILE A 487 9.36 -10.41 -23.56
C ILE A 487 10.39 -9.85 -24.53
N ASN A 488 9.97 -9.60 -25.77
CA ASN A 488 10.80 -8.97 -26.80
C ASN A 488 12.14 -9.69 -27.01
N MET A 489 12.11 -11.03 -26.96
CA MET A 489 13.30 -11.86 -27.05
C MET A 489 13.84 -11.98 -28.47
N LEU A 490 15.16 -11.86 -28.59
CA LEU A 490 15.96 -12.19 -29.76
C LEU A 490 16.91 -13.32 -29.41
N ASP A 491 17.40 -14.05 -30.42
CA ASP A 491 18.42 -15.06 -30.20
C ASP A 491 19.75 -14.45 -29.72
N ALA A 492 20.73 -15.29 -29.35
CA ALA A 492 22.00 -14.82 -28.80
C ALA A 492 22.81 -13.95 -29.78
N GLU A 493 22.54 -14.05 -31.09
CA GLU A 493 23.16 -13.23 -32.14
C GLU A 493 22.23 -12.11 -32.66
N GLY A 494 21.09 -11.87 -32.01
CA GLY A 494 20.16 -10.79 -32.35
C GLY A 494 19.16 -11.12 -33.47
N ARG A 495 19.03 -12.39 -33.88
CA ARG A 495 18.05 -12.81 -34.89
C ARG A 495 16.65 -12.96 -34.26
N PRO A 496 15.57 -12.77 -35.05
CA PRO A 496 14.21 -13.07 -34.60
C PRO A 496 14.06 -14.55 -34.23
N LEU A 497 13.37 -14.85 -33.12
CA LEU A 497 13.08 -16.22 -32.73
C LEU A 497 12.02 -16.87 -33.61
N VAL A 498 11.08 -16.09 -34.14
CA VAL A 498 9.94 -16.56 -34.92
C VAL A 498 9.91 -15.81 -36.25
N LEU A 499 9.65 -16.54 -37.33
CA LEU A 499 9.47 -16.00 -38.68
C LEU A 499 8.04 -16.23 -39.15
N GLN A 500 7.58 -15.35 -40.03
CA GLN A 500 6.30 -15.51 -40.72
C GLN A 500 6.54 -16.18 -42.08
N GLY A 501 6.14 -17.44 -42.24
CA GLY A 501 6.29 -18.22 -43.47
C GLY A 501 4.97 -18.86 -43.91
N ASN A 502 4.58 -18.74 -45.19
CA ASN A 502 3.33 -19.28 -45.75
C ASN A 502 2.06 -18.95 -44.94
N GLY A 503 2.02 -17.76 -44.33
CA GLY A 503 0.91 -17.34 -43.48
C GLY A 503 0.85 -18.03 -42.10
N GLN A 504 1.87 -18.79 -41.70
CA GLN A 504 2.02 -19.36 -40.37
C GLN A 504 3.27 -18.81 -39.67
N LEU A 505 3.20 -18.72 -38.35
CA LEU A 505 4.34 -18.37 -37.51
C LEU A 505 5.10 -19.65 -37.19
N VAL A 506 6.37 -19.70 -37.60
CA VAL A 506 7.26 -20.83 -37.40
C VAL A 506 8.48 -20.39 -36.63
N LEU A 507 9.04 -21.28 -35.81
CA LEU A 507 10.31 -21.01 -35.16
C LEU A 507 11.38 -20.80 -36.23
N ASN A 508 12.21 -19.78 -36.06
CA ASN A 508 13.30 -19.49 -36.98
C ASN A 508 14.31 -20.65 -36.96
N PRO A 509 14.48 -21.39 -38.07
CA PRO A 509 15.41 -22.52 -38.13
C PRO A 509 16.88 -22.11 -37.90
N GLU A 510 17.21 -20.84 -38.19
CA GLU A 510 18.55 -20.27 -38.01
C GLU A 510 18.78 -19.74 -36.59
N SER A 511 17.75 -19.72 -35.73
CA SER A 511 17.91 -19.26 -34.36
C SER A 511 18.77 -20.23 -33.55
N THR A 512 19.66 -19.71 -32.70
CA THR A 512 20.39 -20.52 -31.71
C THR A 512 19.49 -21.29 -30.75
N LEU A 513 18.24 -20.87 -30.60
CA LEU A 513 17.25 -21.52 -29.77
C LEU A 513 16.65 -22.78 -30.43
N CYS A 514 16.57 -22.82 -31.76
CA CYS A 514 15.89 -23.88 -32.52
C CYS A 514 16.40 -25.30 -32.19
N PRO A 515 17.71 -25.58 -32.11
CA PRO A 515 18.24 -26.90 -31.77
C PRO A 515 17.95 -27.38 -30.34
N TYR A 516 17.34 -26.53 -29.51
CA TYR A 516 17.06 -26.78 -28.10
C TYR A 516 15.57 -26.98 -27.81
N VAL A 517 14.68 -26.87 -28.80
CA VAL A 517 13.28 -27.27 -28.63
C VAL A 517 13.22 -28.77 -28.27
N GLY A 518 12.42 -29.10 -27.27
CA GLY A 518 12.33 -30.44 -26.70
C GLY A 518 13.48 -30.79 -25.74
N LYS A 519 14.47 -29.91 -25.55
CA LYS A 519 15.54 -30.07 -24.55
C LYS A 519 15.23 -29.28 -23.29
N ARG A 520 15.82 -29.71 -22.18
CA ARG A 520 15.78 -28.95 -20.93
C ARG A 520 16.70 -27.73 -21.04
N ILE A 521 16.13 -26.57 -20.76
CA ILE A 521 16.83 -25.27 -20.71
C ILE A 521 16.51 -24.58 -19.39
N PHE A 522 17.13 -23.44 -19.13
CA PHE A 522 16.72 -22.54 -18.06
C PHE A 522 16.36 -21.16 -18.58
N VAL A 523 15.53 -20.47 -17.81
CA VAL A 523 15.18 -19.06 -17.98
C VAL A 523 15.66 -18.33 -16.75
N ASP A 524 16.35 -17.21 -16.95
CA ASP A 524 16.80 -16.31 -15.89
C ASP A 524 16.14 -14.95 -16.10
N GLY A 525 15.11 -14.67 -15.31
CA GLY A 525 14.41 -13.40 -15.30
C GLY A 525 15.24 -12.26 -14.71
N GLU A 526 16.29 -12.51 -13.94
CA GLU A 526 17.11 -11.40 -13.44
C GLU A 526 17.94 -10.79 -14.56
N ARG A 527 18.58 -11.63 -15.37
CA ARG A 527 19.45 -11.22 -16.49
C ARG A 527 18.75 -11.14 -17.83
N GLY A 528 17.49 -11.56 -17.92
CA GLY A 528 16.72 -11.59 -19.16
C GLY A 528 17.28 -12.56 -20.19
N ILE A 529 17.75 -13.74 -19.76
CA ILE A 529 18.39 -14.74 -20.65
C ILE A 529 17.63 -16.06 -20.67
N LEU A 530 17.65 -16.70 -21.83
CA LEU A 530 17.47 -18.15 -21.96
C LEU A 530 18.83 -18.80 -22.09
N GLY A 531 19.07 -19.85 -21.33
CA GLY A 531 20.34 -20.55 -21.36
C GLY A 531 20.21 -22.07 -21.35
N PHE A 532 21.29 -22.70 -21.77
CA PHE A 532 21.48 -24.14 -21.71
C PHE A 532 22.72 -24.47 -20.89
N THR A 533 22.61 -25.48 -20.05
CA THR A 533 23.74 -26.05 -19.29
C THR A 533 23.48 -27.54 -19.10
N GLU A 534 24.56 -28.32 -18.98
CA GLU A 534 24.50 -29.73 -18.60
C GLU A 534 24.48 -29.91 -17.07
N SER A 535 24.84 -28.86 -16.33
CA SER A 535 24.78 -28.86 -14.87
C SER A 535 23.33 -29.01 -14.40
N ARG A 536 23.14 -29.77 -13.32
CA ARG A 536 21.82 -29.98 -12.68
C ARG A 536 21.65 -29.17 -11.40
N ASP A 537 22.75 -28.69 -10.83
CA ASP A 537 22.78 -27.97 -9.55
C ASP A 537 23.34 -26.56 -9.78
N PHE A 538 22.48 -25.70 -10.35
CA PHE A 538 22.82 -24.31 -10.68
C PHE A 538 21.71 -23.33 -10.33
N LEU A 539 20.57 -23.83 -9.83
CA LEU A 539 19.50 -23.01 -9.29
C LEU A 539 19.44 -23.20 -7.79
N VAL A 540 19.35 -22.10 -7.06
CA VAL A 540 19.17 -22.09 -5.61
C VAL A 540 17.82 -21.49 -5.26
N ASP A 541 17.20 -21.99 -4.20
CA ASP A 541 16.01 -21.37 -3.64
C ASP A 541 16.36 -19.99 -3.09
N ARG A 542 15.66 -18.98 -3.61
CA ARG A 542 15.85 -17.59 -3.24
C ARG A 542 15.50 -17.33 -1.79
N LYS A 543 14.78 -18.22 -1.10
CA LYS A 543 14.55 -18.12 0.37
C LYS A 543 15.86 -17.87 1.15
N THR A 544 16.98 -18.45 0.70
CA THR A 544 18.30 -18.23 1.31
C THR A 544 18.88 -16.82 1.05
N GLN A 545 18.42 -16.12 0.01
CA GLN A 545 18.82 -14.75 -0.38
C GLN A 545 17.76 -13.66 -0.12
N LYS A 546 16.50 -14.04 0.17
CA LYS A 546 15.38 -13.15 0.53
C LYS A 546 15.61 -12.32 1.82
N LYS A 547 16.74 -12.57 2.48
CA LYS A 547 17.30 -11.89 3.65
C LYS A 547 18.03 -10.58 3.31
N LEU A 548 17.77 -10.04 2.12
CA LEU A 548 18.45 -8.89 1.49
C LEU A 548 18.33 -7.59 2.30
N TYR A 549 17.29 -7.49 3.14
CA TYR A 549 17.09 -6.37 4.04
C TYR A 549 17.32 -6.78 5.49
N VAL A 550 16.63 -7.83 5.95
CA VAL A 550 16.75 -8.38 7.30
C VAL A 550 16.69 -9.90 7.20
N ASP A 551 17.60 -10.61 7.87
CA ASP A 551 17.47 -12.05 8.08
C ASP A 551 16.52 -12.30 9.25
N TRP A 552 15.24 -12.51 8.94
CA TRP A 552 14.19 -12.68 9.95
C TRP A 552 14.36 -13.89 10.84
N GLU A 553 14.83 -15.00 10.27
CA GLU A 553 15.07 -16.23 11.02
C GLU A 553 16.19 -16.00 12.02
N TYR A 554 17.30 -15.41 11.57
CA TYR A 554 18.40 -15.07 12.44
C TYR A 554 17.99 -14.04 13.51
N LEU A 555 17.28 -12.99 13.13
CA LEU A 555 16.78 -11.99 14.06
C LEU A 555 15.86 -12.62 15.12
N ARG A 556 14.97 -13.53 14.71
CA ARG A 556 14.07 -14.26 15.62
C ARG A 556 14.84 -15.25 16.50
N GLU A 557 15.85 -15.93 15.98
CA GLU A 557 16.74 -16.78 16.78
C GLU A 557 17.52 -15.97 17.82
N GLN A 558 18.09 -14.82 17.44
CA GLN A 558 18.75 -13.90 18.37
C GLN A 558 17.77 -13.34 19.41
N PHE A 559 16.53 -13.06 19.02
CA PHE A 559 15.51 -12.63 19.95
C PHE A 559 15.14 -13.74 20.95
N ASN A 560 14.91 -14.95 20.45
CA ASN A 560 14.53 -16.11 21.27
C ASN A 560 15.66 -16.52 22.24
N SER A 561 16.93 -16.38 21.83
CA SER A 561 18.08 -16.73 22.67
C SER A 561 18.21 -15.87 23.93
N MET A 562 17.62 -14.66 23.92
CA MET A 562 17.58 -13.76 25.08
C MET A 562 16.51 -14.14 26.11
N ALA A 563 15.66 -15.12 25.80
CA ALA A 563 14.65 -15.67 26.71
C ALA A 563 13.72 -14.62 27.35
N TYR A 564 13.29 -13.61 26.58
CA TYR A 564 12.40 -12.53 27.04
C TYR A 564 11.10 -13.03 27.70
N GLU A 565 10.61 -14.22 27.35
CA GLU A 565 9.42 -14.81 27.98
C GLU A 565 9.59 -15.06 29.49
N SER A 566 10.83 -15.11 29.99
CA SER A 566 11.15 -15.30 31.41
C SER A 566 11.20 -14.00 32.22
N TYR A 567 11.16 -12.84 31.56
CA TYR A 567 11.21 -11.54 32.23
C TYR A 567 9.85 -11.15 32.78
N ASP A 568 9.86 -10.42 33.89
CA ASP A 568 8.65 -9.84 34.45
C ASP A 568 8.13 -8.70 33.55
N TYR A 569 6.84 -8.42 33.67
CA TYR A 569 6.16 -7.43 32.84
C TYR A 569 6.75 -6.03 32.93
N SER A 570 7.21 -5.58 34.12
CA SER A 570 7.81 -4.25 34.26
C SER A 570 9.11 -4.15 33.47
N THR A 571 9.95 -5.20 33.53
CA THR A 571 11.19 -5.28 32.77
C THR A 571 10.93 -5.28 31.26
N LEU A 572 9.87 -5.95 30.81
CA LEU A 572 9.48 -5.94 29.38
C LEU A 572 9.03 -4.56 28.91
N VAL A 573 8.28 -3.83 29.74
CA VAL A 573 7.89 -2.43 29.47
C VAL A 573 9.14 -1.53 29.38
N ASP A 574 10.15 -1.72 30.23
CA ASP A 574 11.42 -0.99 30.18
C ASP A 574 12.21 -1.26 28.88
N ILE A 575 12.28 -2.54 28.47
CA ILE A 575 12.95 -2.95 27.22
C ILE A 575 12.22 -2.37 26.00
N HIS A 576 10.89 -2.42 26.00
CA HIS A 576 10.08 -1.86 24.94
C HIS A 576 10.37 -0.36 24.77
N TYR A 577 10.36 0.41 25.87
CA TYR A 577 10.69 1.85 25.84
C TYR A 577 12.10 2.13 25.31
N ALA A 578 13.10 1.36 25.77
CA ALA A 578 14.48 1.54 25.32
C ALA A 578 14.63 1.37 23.80
N TRP A 579 13.94 0.40 23.21
CA TRP A 579 13.96 0.21 21.75
C TRP A 579 13.10 1.21 20.98
N GLU A 580 12.06 1.80 21.58
CA GLU A 580 11.38 2.94 20.97
C GLU A 580 12.31 4.16 20.87
N LEU A 581 13.08 4.46 21.92
CA LEU A 581 14.10 5.51 21.87
C LEU A 581 15.18 5.21 20.83
N GLU A 582 15.58 3.95 20.71
CA GLU A 582 16.52 3.49 19.69
C GLU A 582 15.98 3.76 18.28
N LEU A 583 14.70 3.45 18.03
CA LEU A 583 14.03 3.69 16.76
C LEU A 583 13.95 5.19 16.44
N GLU A 584 13.59 6.03 17.42
CA GLU A 584 13.53 7.49 17.28
C GLU A 584 14.91 8.06 16.92
N ARG A 585 15.98 7.59 17.57
CA ARG A 585 17.36 7.98 17.24
C ARG A 585 17.70 7.67 15.78
N TYR A 586 17.32 6.50 15.27
CA TYR A 586 17.57 6.13 13.87
C TYR A 586 16.78 6.97 12.87
N GLN A 587 15.53 7.32 13.19
CA GLN A 587 14.72 8.21 12.34
C GLN A 587 15.32 9.62 12.27
N GLN A 588 15.71 10.17 13.42
CA GLN A 588 16.38 11.47 13.47
C GLN A 588 17.70 11.44 12.71
N LEU A 589 18.48 10.37 12.85
CA LEU A 589 19.72 10.17 12.09
C LEU A 589 19.46 10.11 10.58
N GLU A 590 18.43 9.39 10.12
CA GLU A 590 18.07 9.30 8.70
C GLU A 590 17.67 10.67 8.14
N LYS A 591 16.82 11.40 8.88
CA LYS A 591 16.38 12.75 8.51
C LYS A 591 17.58 13.69 8.37
N ARG A 592 18.46 13.71 9.38
CA ARG A 592 19.65 14.58 9.39
C ARG A 592 20.61 14.25 8.24
N LEU A 593 20.80 12.97 7.93
CA LEU A 593 21.61 12.52 6.78
C LEU A 593 21.01 12.95 5.43
N LYS A 594 19.68 12.85 5.26
CA LYS A 594 19.00 13.26 4.02
C LYS A 594 19.02 14.79 3.82
N GLU A 595 18.93 15.54 4.91
CA GLU A 595 18.95 17.02 4.90
C GLU A 595 20.36 17.60 4.82
N GLY A 596 21.40 16.78 5.00
CA GLY A 596 22.81 17.19 4.86
C GLY A 596 23.33 18.04 6.02
N HIS A 597 22.90 17.77 7.26
CA HIS A 597 23.40 18.49 8.44
C HIS A 597 24.86 18.11 8.75
N ASP A 598 25.69 19.10 9.08
CA ASP A 598 27.13 18.95 9.37
C ASP A 598 27.43 18.46 10.80
N ASP A 599 26.43 18.31 11.66
CA ASP A 599 26.56 18.05 13.10
C ASP A 599 26.49 16.55 13.49
N ILE A 600 26.63 15.65 12.51
CA ILE A 600 26.52 14.20 12.72
C ILE A 600 27.88 13.63 13.12
N TYR A 601 27.98 13.10 14.35
CA TYR A 601 29.21 12.50 14.83
C TYR A 601 29.47 11.14 14.17
N GLU A 602 30.71 10.91 13.73
CA GLU A 602 31.14 9.62 13.15
C GLU A 602 30.85 8.43 14.09
N ARG A 603 30.93 8.66 15.41
CA ARG A 603 30.60 7.66 16.43
C ARG A 603 29.18 7.13 16.30
N ASP A 604 28.20 8.00 16.07
CA ASP A 604 26.78 7.61 15.97
C ASP A 604 26.53 6.78 14.71
N LEU A 605 27.22 7.13 13.61
CA LEU A 605 27.18 6.37 12.36
C LEU A 605 27.80 4.98 12.51
N ILE A 606 28.96 4.88 13.16
CA ILE A 606 29.61 3.61 13.46
C ILE A 606 28.76 2.76 14.41
N GLU A 607 28.12 3.37 15.42
CA GLU A 607 27.22 2.68 16.34
C GLU A 607 26.03 2.07 15.59
N ALA A 608 25.32 2.86 14.78
CA ALA A 608 24.19 2.37 13.99
C ALA A 608 24.62 1.22 13.06
N PHE A 609 25.76 1.36 12.38
CA PHE A 609 26.27 0.33 11.49
C PHE A 609 26.65 -0.96 12.25
N ALA A 610 27.34 -0.83 13.39
CA ALA A 610 27.69 -1.96 14.23
C ALA A 610 26.44 -2.68 14.75
N THR A 611 25.41 -1.95 15.17
CA THR A 611 24.14 -2.53 15.60
C THR A 611 23.47 -3.32 14.48
N TYR A 612 23.47 -2.80 13.25
CA TYR A 612 22.95 -3.54 12.09
C TYR A 612 23.71 -4.84 11.83
N LEU A 613 25.04 -4.83 11.98
CA LEU A 613 25.86 -6.03 11.86
C LEU A 613 25.56 -7.10 12.93
N ASN A 614 25.09 -6.70 14.11
CA ASN A 614 24.65 -7.65 15.15
C ASN A 614 23.35 -8.38 14.77
N TYR A 615 22.52 -7.77 13.91
CA TYR A 615 21.32 -8.40 13.37
C TYR A 615 21.56 -9.14 12.05
N THR A 616 22.82 -9.22 11.63
CA THR A 616 23.22 -9.83 10.37
C THR A 616 24.15 -11.02 10.64
N PRO A 617 23.82 -12.24 10.16
CA PRO A 617 24.67 -13.41 10.37
C PRO A 617 26.09 -13.17 9.87
N GLU A 618 27.12 -13.51 10.67
CA GLU A 618 28.51 -13.21 10.31
C GLU A 618 28.92 -13.76 8.94
N ARG A 619 28.46 -14.98 8.62
CA ARG A 619 28.72 -15.66 7.35
C ARG A 619 28.14 -14.94 6.13
N ASP A 620 27.10 -14.12 6.34
CA ASP A 620 26.31 -13.47 5.28
C ASP A 620 26.53 -11.95 5.22
N ARG A 621 27.23 -11.35 6.20
CA ARG A 621 27.46 -9.89 6.32
C ARG A 621 27.97 -9.26 5.04
N LEU A 622 29.06 -9.78 4.48
CA LEU A 622 29.68 -9.20 3.29
C LEU A 622 28.72 -9.23 2.10
N ARG A 623 28.01 -10.34 1.91
CA ARG A 623 27.02 -10.47 0.83
C ARG A 623 25.85 -9.50 0.99
N ILE A 624 25.29 -9.40 2.20
CA ILE A 624 24.14 -8.53 2.48
C ILE A 624 24.51 -7.06 2.30
N LEU A 625 25.69 -6.64 2.74
CA LEU A 625 26.18 -5.29 2.53
C LEU A 625 26.40 -4.98 1.04
N GLN A 626 26.94 -5.92 0.27
CA GLN A 626 27.13 -5.79 -1.18
C GLN A 626 25.79 -5.60 -1.91
N LEU A 627 24.77 -6.36 -1.51
CA LEU A 627 23.42 -6.27 -2.07
C LEU A 627 22.70 -4.95 -1.72
N LYS A 628 23.19 -4.23 -0.70
CA LYS A 628 22.73 -2.89 -0.33
C LYS A 628 23.57 -1.77 -0.95
N ASP A 629 24.43 -2.11 -1.92
CA ASP A 629 25.38 -1.21 -2.55
C ASP A 629 26.33 -0.52 -1.56
N VAL A 630 26.59 -1.15 -0.39
CA VAL A 630 27.56 -0.64 0.58
C VAL A 630 28.98 -0.89 0.06
N ARG A 631 29.82 0.13 0.11
CA ARG A 631 31.24 0.03 -0.28
C ARG A 631 32.05 -0.69 0.80
N ILE A 632 32.03 -2.01 0.74
CA ILE A 632 32.65 -2.89 1.75
C ILE A 632 34.16 -2.67 1.85
N GLU A 633 34.84 -2.34 0.74
CA GLU A 633 36.28 -2.04 0.75
C GLU A 633 36.65 -0.86 1.66
N ASP A 634 35.70 0.03 1.97
CA ASP A 634 35.91 1.16 2.87
C ASP A 634 35.80 0.76 4.36
N PHE A 635 35.40 -0.47 4.67
CA PHE A 635 35.20 -0.94 6.06
C PHE A 635 36.24 -1.99 6.47
N ASN A 636 36.63 -1.96 7.75
CA ASN A 636 37.36 -3.02 8.42
C ASN A 636 36.49 -3.62 9.53
N PHE A 637 36.04 -4.86 9.32
CA PHE A 637 35.15 -5.62 10.20
C PHE A 637 35.89 -6.38 11.32
N GLY A 638 36.95 -5.80 11.87
CA GLY A 638 37.63 -6.34 13.04
C GLY A 638 36.77 -6.26 14.33
N PRO A 639 37.35 -6.56 15.51
CA PRO A 639 36.64 -6.50 16.80
C PRO A 639 35.97 -5.14 17.09
N HIS A 640 36.50 -4.09 16.47
CA HIS A 640 35.88 -2.77 16.42
C HIS A 640 35.73 -2.39 14.95
N LEU A 641 34.51 -2.05 14.54
CA LEU A 641 34.21 -1.58 13.20
C LEU A 641 34.96 -0.27 12.93
N ARG A 642 35.70 -0.20 11.82
CA ARG A 642 36.39 1.03 11.39
C ARG A 642 36.05 1.35 9.94
N TYR A 643 35.78 2.61 9.65
CA TYR A 643 35.58 3.12 8.30
C TYR A 643 36.82 3.88 7.81
N ARG A 644 37.12 3.78 6.52
CA ARG A 644 38.28 4.41 5.85
C ARG A 644 37.91 5.17 4.58
N GLY A 645 36.62 5.17 4.21
CA GLY A 645 36.12 5.89 3.05
C GLY A 645 35.90 7.38 3.33
N LYS A 646 35.26 8.07 2.38
CA LYS A 646 35.07 9.54 2.45
C LYS A 646 33.67 9.98 2.91
N ASP A 647 32.69 9.08 2.91
CA ASP A 647 31.29 9.42 3.12
C ASP A 647 30.57 8.27 3.85
N LEU A 648 30.81 8.18 5.16
CA LEU A 648 30.18 7.17 6.02
C LEU A 648 28.66 7.36 6.06
N GLY A 649 28.18 8.61 6.02
CA GLY A 649 26.76 8.94 6.08
C GLY A 649 25.97 8.28 4.94
N SER A 650 26.47 8.34 3.72
CA SER A 650 25.87 7.65 2.57
C SER A 650 25.83 6.13 2.75
N GLU A 651 26.86 5.52 3.32
CA GLU A 651 26.90 4.08 3.57
C GLU A 651 25.92 3.65 4.69
N VAL A 652 25.80 4.45 5.75
CA VAL A 652 24.81 4.22 6.82
C VAL A 652 23.39 4.36 6.27
N LEU A 653 23.12 5.35 5.41
CA LEU A 653 21.78 5.54 4.84
C LEU A 653 21.26 4.28 4.12
N LYS A 654 22.15 3.50 3.49
CA LYS A 654 21.82 2.25 2.78
C LYS A 654 21.34 1.12 3.71
N ILE A 655 21.78 1.11 4.97
CA ILE A 655 21.43 0.08 5.96
C ILE A 655 20.39 0.55 6.99
N LEU A 656 20.22 1.86 7.17
CA LEU A 656 19.48 2.43 8.31
C LEU A 656 18.02 1.98 8.32
N ARG A 657 17.39 1.88 7.14
CA ARG A 657 16.02 1.34 7.02
C ARG A 657 15.89 -0.12 7.46
N ALA A 658 16.90 -0.94 7.15
CA ALA A 658 16.93 -2.33 7.59
C ALA A 658 17.17 -2.43 9.12
N LEU A 659 17.99 -1.54 9.67
CA LEU A 659 18.19 -1.46 11.12
C LEU A 659 16.90 -1.07 11.85
N MET A 660 16.21 -0.02 11.41
CA MET A 660 14.90 0.38 11.95
C MET A 660 13.89 -0.77 11.89
N LEU A 661 13.91 -1.55 10.80
CA LEU A 661 13.07 -2.73 10.64
C LEU A 661 13.40 -3.82 11.67
N CYS A 662 14.68 -4.12 11.91
CA CYS A 662 15.09 -5.06 12.97
C CYS A 662 14.56 -4.62 14.34
N THR A 663 14.73 -3.35 14.70
CA THR A 663 14.29 -2.78 15.98
C THR A 663 12.77 -2.87 16.13
N THR A 664 12.02 -2.54 15.07
CA THR A 664 10.54 -2.59 15.05
C THR A 664 9.98 -4.00 15.25
N TRP A 665 10.69 -5.04 14.81
CA TRP A 665 10.23 -6.41 15.02
C TRP A 665 10.54 -6.94 16.41
N ARG A 666 11.68 -6.54 16.97
CA ARG A 666 12.02 -6.89 18.35
C ARG A 666 11.02 -6.25 19.32
N THR A 667 10.65 -4.98 19.13
CA THR A 667 9.62 -4.32 19.96
C THR A 667 8.29 -5.05 19.91
N HIS A 668 7.85 -5.48 18.73
CA HIS A 668 6.62 -6.24 18.59
C HIS A 668 6.63 -7.61 19.26
N TRP A 669 7.72 -8.35 19.14
CA TRP A 669 7.80 -9.65 19.80
C TRP A 669 7.80 -9.50 21.32
N VAL A 670 8.38 -8.43 21.86
CA VAL A 670 8.22 -8.08 23.29
C VAL A 670 6.78 -7.71 23.61
N HIS A 671 6.11 -6.92 22.77
CA HIS A 671 4.70 -6.57 22.93
C HIS A 671 3.80 -7.81 22.95
N GLU A 672 3.99 -8.77 22.04
CA GLU A 672 3.24 -10.04 22.04
C GLU A 672 3.44 -10.85 23.34
N ILE A 673 4.65 -10.82 23.91
CA ILE A 673 4.92 -11.44 25.22
C ILE A 673 4.15 -10.69 26.31
N MET A 674 4.19 -9.36 26.30
CA MET A 674 3.48 -8.50 27.26
C MET A 674 1.97 -8.73 27.21
N VAL A 675 1.37 -8.82 26.02
CA VAL A 675 -0.06 -9.13 25.81
C VAL A 675 -0.41 -10.51 26.35
N ARG A 676 0.41 -11.53 26.08
CA ARG A 676 0.21 -12.87 26.66
C ARG A 676 0.27 -12.85 28.19
N GLN A 677 1.21 -12.11 28.79
CA GLN A 677 1.31 -11.97 30.23
C GLN A 677 0.17 -11.13 30.84
N ALA A 678 -0.37 -10.15 30.10
CA ALA A 678 -1.50 -9.32 30.52
C ALA A 678 -2.81 -10.12 30.52
N HIS A 679 -3.06 -10.91 29.47
CA HIS A 679 -4.21 -11.82 29.42
C HIS A 679 -4.22 -12.83 30.57
N GLN A 680 -3.04 -13.31 31.02
CA GLN A 680 -2.92 -14.18 32.20
C GLN A 680 -3.33 -13.49 33.52
N ARG A 681 -3.29 -12.16 33.57
CA ARG A 681 -3.69 -11.33 34.71
C ARG A 681 -5.14 -10.83 34.61
N GLY A 682 -5.84 -11.13 33.51
CA GLY A 682 -7.19 -10.63 33.23
C GLY A 682 -7.22 -9.24 32.58
N ASP A 683 -6.04 -8.71 32.21
CA ASP A 683 -5.89 -7.43 31.53
C ASP A 683 -5.96 -7.63 30.01
N THR A 684 -6.31 -6.57 29.28
CA THR A 684 -6.44 -6.58 27.81
C THR A 684 -5.16 -6.07 27.13
N GLU A 685 -5.03 -6.27 25.82
CA GLU A 685 -3.98 -5.61 25.05
C GLU A 685 -4.01 -4.07 25.17
N ASN A 686 -5.20 -3.47 25.36
CA ASN A 686 -5.32 -2.02 25.60
C ASN A 686 -4.63 -1.60 26.89
N ASP A 687 -4.65 -2.42 27.94
CA ASP A 687 -3.92 -2.14 29.19
C ASP A 687 -2.41 -2.16 28.96
N VAL A 688 -1.92 -3.05 28.10
CA VAL A 688 -0.50 -3.10 27.70
C VAL A 688 -0.08 -1.84 26.96
N ILE A 689 -0.89 -1.41 26.00
CA ILE A 689 -0.65 -0.16 25.26
C ILE A 689 -0.68 1.04 26.21
N ARG A 690 -1.63 1.08 27.16
CA ARG A 690 -1.70 2.13 28.18
C ARG A 690 -0.45 2.16 29.06
N ASP A 691 0.05 1.01 29.50
CA ASP A 691 1.24 0.93 30.34
C ASP A 691 2.51 1.40 29.60
N ILE A 692 2.66 1.02 28.32
CA ILE A 692 3.71 1.53 27.43
C ILE A 692 3.60 3.06 27.30
N PHE A 693 2.40 3.57 27.05
CA PHE A 693 2.16 5.00 26.90
C PHE A 693 2.51 5.79 28.17
N LEU A 694 2.06 5.31 29.34
CA LEU A 694 2.40 5.89 30.63
C LEU A 694 3.90 5.88 30.88
N LYS A 695 4.57 4.75 30.60
CA LYS A 695 6.01 4.63 30.74
C LYS A 695 6.77 5.64 29.88
N ASN A 696 6.41 5.75 28.60
CA ASN A 696 7.02 6.67 27.66
C ASN A 696 6.91 8.12 28.16
N ARG A 697 5.73 8.49 28.67
CA ARG A 697 5.47 9.83 29.20
C ARG A 697 6.31 10.15 30.43
N THR A 698 6.32 9.25 31.42
CA THR A 698 7.10 9.42 32.66
C THR A 698 8.60 9.50 32.38
N MET A 699 9.12 8.62 31.51
CA MET A 699 10.55 8.58 31.22
C MET A 699 11.02 9.73 30.33
N SER A 700 10.17 10.25 29.44
CA SER A 700 10.46 11.48 28.69
C SER A 700 10.67 12.65 29.66
N LEU A 701 9.74 12.84 30.60
CA LEU A 701 9.84 13.87 31.63
C LEU A 701 11.15 13.74 32.43
N VAL A 702 11.51 12.53 32.87
CA VAL A 702 12.77 12.29 33.60
C VAL A 702 13.99 12.65 32.77
N ARG A 703 14.03 12.27 31.48
CA ARG A 703 15.14 12.57 30.59
C ARG A 703 15.35 14.07 30.40
N ASP A 704 14.26 14.83 30.26
CA ASP A 704 14.32 16.28 30.10
C ASP A 704 14.90 16.95 31.36
N PHE A 705 14.51 16.46 32.54
CA PHE A 705 15.12 16.89 33.81
C PHE A 705 16.61 16.50 33.93
N GLU A 706 17.01 15.32 33.46
CA GLU A 706 18.42 14.90 33.48
C GLU A 706 19.30 15.73 32.54
N GLN A 707 18.80 16.10 31.36
CA GLN A 707 19.49 16.99 30.43
C GLN A 707 19.70 18.40 31.01
N GLU A 708 18.80 18.84 31.88
CA GLU A 708 18.89 20.10 32.61
C GLU A 708 19.67 19.98 33.93
N GLY A 709 20.33 18.85 34.18
CA GLY A 709 21.22 18.66 35.33
C GLY A 709 20.54 18.26 36.64
N PHE A 710 19.31 17.77 36.62
CA PHE A 710 18.71 17.08 37.76
C PHE A 710 19.12 15.58 37.73
N HIS A 711 19.16 14.90 38.88
CA HIS A 711 19.38 13.45 38.92
C HIS A 711 18.22 12.76 39.63
N VAL A 712 17.66 11.72 39.04
CA VAL A 712 16.56 10.95 39.66
C VAL A 712 17.11 9.65 40.23
N MET A 713 17.00 9.47 41.54
CA MET A 713 17.33 8.21 42.21
C MET A 713 16.07 7.51 42.70
N LYS A 714 15.89 6.25 42.30
CA LYS A 714 14.81 5.40 42.80
C LYS A 714 15.20 4.78 44.15
N VAL A 715 14.35 4.94 45.15
CA VAL A 715 14.46 4.35 46.49
C VAL A 715 13.14 3.64 46.81
N ALA A 716 13.13 2.63 47.68
CA ALA A 716 12.02 1.67 47.86
C ALA A 716 10.58 2.19 47.60
N HIS A 717 10.19 3.33 48.20
CA HIS A 717 8.85 3.92 48.04
C HIS A 717 8.86 5.37 47.53
N HIS A 718 10.03 5.90 47.19
CA HIS A 718 10.21 7.32 46.84
C HIS A 718 11.21 7.48 45.70
N TYR A 719 10.98 8.46 44.85
CA TYR A 719 12.00 9.01 43.97
C TYR A 719 12.66 10.20 44.67
N HIS A 720 13.98 10.23 44.63
CA HIS A 720 14.77 11.37 45.07
C HIS A 720 15.19 12.16 43.82
N LEU A 721 14.61 13.34 43.64
CA LEU A 721 15.03 14.30 42.61
C LEU A 721 16.14 15.18 43.17
N ILE A 722 17.37 14.92 42.76
CA ILE A 722 18.59 15.57 43.24
C ILE A 722 18.92 16.76 42.36
N LEU A 723 19.16 17.90 43.00
CA LEU A 723 19.52 19.18 42.38
C LEU A 723 21.05 19.23 42.16
N ALA A 724 21.57 18.37 41.28
CA ALA A 724 22.99 18.17 40.88
C ALA A 724 24.10 18.19 41.97
N SER A 725 24.95 17.16 41.94
CA SER A 725 26.20 17.04 42.71
C SER A 725 27.35 17.86 42.10
N ASN A 726 28.34 18.28 42.92
CA ASN A 726 29.56 18.95 42.45
C ASN A 726 30.22 18.17 41.29
N PHE A 727 30.48 18.83 40.15
CA PHE A 727 31.12 18.20 38.99
C PHE A 727 32.65 18.24 39.05
N GLU A 728 33.23 17.29 38.32
CA GLU A 728 34.64 17.01 38.11
C GLU A 728 35.38 18.10 37.31
N TYR A 729 36.70 18.14 37.47
CA TYR A 729 37.61 19.12 36.85
C TYR A 729 37.62 19.05 35.31
N GLY A 730 37.39 20.19 34.64
CA GLY A 730 37.93 20.44 33.28
C GLY A 730 36.99 20.96 32.19
N GLU A 731 35.71 21.20 32.45
CA GLU A 731 34.79 21.74 31.44
C GLU A 731 34.71 23.28 31.43
N ASP A 732 34.56 23.84 30.23
CA ASP A 732 34.47 25.27 29.94
C ASP A 732 33.07 25.80 30.31
N LEU A 733 33.02 26.55 31.42
CA LEU A 733 31.80 27.01 32.08
C LEU A 733 31.00 28.06 31.29
N ASP A 734 31.52 28.58 30.18
CA ASP A 734 30.89 29.63 29.38
C ASP A 734 29.90 29.11 28.31
N LYS A 735 29.63 27.79 28.24
CA LYS A 735 28.81 27.17 27.17
C LYS A 735 27.58 26.37 27.59
N LEU A 736 27.20 26.34 28.86
CA LEU A 736 25.95 25.73 29.31
C LEU A 736 24.99 26.77 29.85
N GLN A 737 23.88 27.00 29.15
CA GLN A 737 22.75 27.79 29.66
C GLN A 737 21.61 26.87 30.13
N ILE A 738 21.40 26.97 31.45
CA ILE A 738 20.27 26.58 32.31
C ILE A 738 20.20 25.12 32.78
N GLY A 739 20.46 25.00 34.10
CA GLY A 739 20.41 23.83 34.97
C GLY A 739 21.11 24.17 36.30
N PRO A 740 20.76 23.60 37.47
CA PRO A 740 21.33 23.94 38.79
C PRO A 740 22.82 23.58 38.96
N GLY A 741 23.54 23.23 37.87
CA GLY A 741 24.98 22.97 37.84
C GLY A 741 25.85 24.19 38.17
N THR A 742 25.30 25.41 38.11
CA THR A 742 26.00 26.66 38.49
C THR A 742 25.68 27.16 39.90
N LEU A 743 24.72 26.52 40.59
CA LEU A 743 24.27 26.96 41.90
C LEU A 743 25.21 26.44 43.01
N ASN A 744 25.64 27.33 43.90
CA ASN A 744 26.32 26.92 45.12
C ASN A 744 25.34 26.19 46.07
N TYR A 745 25.88 25.54 47.11
CA TYR A 745 25.07 24.75 48.04
C TYR A 745 23.90 25.54 48.65
N SER A 746 24.13 26.81 49.02
CA SER A 746 23.10 27.68 49.60
C SER A 746 22.01 28.03 48.60
N GLU A 747 22.37 28.26 47.34
CA GLU A 747 21.43 28.53 46.25
C GLU A 747 20.56 27.31 45.92
N LYS A 748 21.12 26.09 46.00
CA LYS A 748 20.37 24.83 45.83
C LYS A 748 19.34 24.62 46.94
N GLU A 749 19.70 24.94 48.18
CA GLU A 749 18.77 24.88 49.30
C GLU A 749 17.66 25.92 49.16
N ILE A 750 18.02 27.14 48.74
CA ILE A 750 17.05 28.21 48.47
C ILE A 750 16.10 27.80 47.36
N PHE A 751 16.61 27.24 46.26
CA PHE A 751 15.80 26.76 45.14
C PHE A 751 14.80 25.67 45.58
N ALA A 752 15.27 24.66 46.32
CA ALA A 752 14.40 23.59 46.84
C ALA A 752 13.29 24.16 47.75
N ARG A 753 13.64 25.12 48.61
CA ARG A 753 12.68 25.79 49.50
C ARG A 753 11.71 26.69 48.74
N GLN A 754 12.16 27.39 47.70
CA GLN A 754 11.31 28.19 46.83
C GLN A 754 10.30 27.31 46.09
N PHE A 755 10.75 26.18 45.55
CA PHE A 755 9.86 25.21 44.93
C PHE A 755 8.84 24.62 45.92
N LEU A 756 9.25 24.27 47.15
CA LEU A 756 8.31 23.80 48.17
C LEU A 756 7.30 24.90 48.56
N SER A 757 7.74 26.15 48.68
CA SER A 757 6.84 27.29 48.92
C SER A 757 5.86 27.49 47.76
N TYR A 758 6.32 27.32 46.52
CA TYR A 758 5.48 27.34 45.34
C TYR A 758 4.45 26.21 45.38
N LEU A 759 4.89 24.98 45.66
CA LEU A 759 4.03 23.81 45.78
C LEU A 759 2.99 23.98 46.88
N GLN A 760 3.34 24.63 47.99
CA GLN A 760 2.39 24.99 49.05
C GLN A 760 1.29 25.94 48.56
N GLN A 761 1.59 26.85 47.64
CA GLN A 761 0.62 27.79 47.08
C GLN A 761 -0.30 27.13 46.05
N VAL A 762 0.27 26.33 45.13
CA VAL A 762 -0.49 25.75 44.02
C VAL A 762 -1.15 24.41 44.36
N ASN A 763 -0.57 23.62 45.26
CA ASN A 763 -1.12 22.33 45.69
C ASN A 763 -0.70 21.97 47.14
N PRO A 764 -1.39 22.51 48.16
CA PRO A 764 -1.06 22.29 49.57
C PRO A 764 -1.08 20.82 50.00
N GLN A 765 -1.96 20.00 49.40
CA GLN A 765 -2.07 18.58 49.72
C GLN A 765 -0.84 17.81 49.24
N LEU A 766 -0.39 18.08 48.01
CA LEU A 766 0.81 17.46 47.45
C LEU A 766 2.07 17.91 48.20
N HIS A 767 2.17 19.19 48.56
CA HIS A 767 3.27 19.72 49.37
C HIS A 767 3.47 18.94 50.67
N SER A 768 2.40 18.51 51.35
CA SER A 768 2.51 17.74 52.62
C SER A 768 3.21 16.38 52.47
N ARG A 769 3.29 15.85 51.24
CA ARG A 769 3.88 14.54 50.92
C ARG A 769 5.29 14.63 50.32
N VAL A 770 5.73 15.81 49.90
CA VAL A 770 7.07 16.05 49.36
C VAL A 770 7.96 16.61 50.45
N ARG A 771 9.18 16.10 50.57
CA ARG A 771 10.14 16.56 51.59
C ARG A 771 11.47 16.91 50.98
N MET A 772 12.09 17.98 51.46
CA MET A 772 13.50 18.22 51.16
C MET A 772 14.35 17.17 51.86
N VAL A 773 15.28 16.57 51.13
CA VAL A 773 16.28 15.62 51.65
C VAL A 773 17.67 16.22 51.52
N GLN A 774 18.47 16.01 52.54
CA GLN A 774 19.87 16.43 52.62
C GLN A 774 20.69 15.24 53.13
N GLY A 775 21.73 14.83 52.40
CA GLY A 775 22.58 13.71 52.83
C GLY A 775 23.51 13.17 51.76
N GLU A 776 24.34 12.20 52.14
CA GLU A 776 25.16 11.41 51.22
C GLU A 776 24.26 10.41 50.48
N PRO A 777 24.29 10.36 49.13
CA PRO A 777 23.64 9.29 48.40
C PRO A 777 24.25 7.94 48.82
N PRO A 778 23.49 6.83 48.86
CA PRO A 778 24.04 5.50 49.13
C PRO A 778 24.82 4.99 47.91
N MET A 779 25.88 5.69 47.52
CA MET A 779 26.86 5.23 46.54
C MET A 779 27.89 4.41 47.31
N GLY A 780 28.18 3.18 46.84
CA GLY A 780 29.06 2.23 47.52
C GLY A 780 30.44 2.79 47.91
N GLN A 781 31.13 2.08 48.83
CA GLN A 781 32.42 2.48 49.40
C GLN A 781 33.43 2.92 48.31
N GLY A 782 33.78 4.21 48.29
CA GLY A 782 34.84 4.73 47.42
C GLY A 782 34.70 6.20 47.00
N HIS A 783 33.54 6.83 47.10
CA HIS A 783 33.33 8.21 46.62
C HIS A 783 33.43 9.23 47.76
N ALA A 784 34.05 10.39 47.48
CA ALA A 784 34.18 11.50 48.43
C ALA A 784 32.80 11.95 48.96
N ARG A 785 32.76 12.45 50.20
CA ARG A 785 31.54 12.91 50.90
C ARG A 785 30.82 14.01 50.12
N ILE A 786 29.78 13.68 49.36
CA ILE A 786 28.95 14.65 48.63
C ILE A 786 27.63 14.81 49.40
N VAL A 787 27.41 15.97 50.02
CA VAL A 787 26.10 16.33 50.59
C VAL A 787 25.22 16.81 49.43
N SER A 788 24.24 16.00 49.04
CA SER A 788 23.28 16.33 47.99
C SER A 788 22.01 16.92 48.59
N ILE A 789 21.43 17.94 47.94
CA ILE A 789 20.10 18.48 48.25
C ILE A 789 19.14 17.98 47.18
N GLY A 790 17.99 17.46 47.60
CA GLY A 790 16.96 17.01 46.67
C GLY A 790 15.57 17.01 47.27
N LEU A 791 14.62 16.52 46.50
CA LEU A 791 13.23 16.33 46.89
C LEU A 791 12.94 14.83 46.95
N SER A 792 12.48 14.35 48.09
CA SER A 792 11.93 13.01 48.24
C SER A 792 10.44 13.05 47.95
N VAL A 793 10.04 12.30 46.93
CA VAL A 793 8.69 12.29 46.36
C VAL A 793 8.17 10.86 46.36
N PRO A 794 6.99 10.58 46.92
CA PRO A 794 6.37 9.26 46.82
C PRO A 794 6.21 8.82 45.35
N HIS A 795 6.39 7.54 45.05
CA HIS A 795 6.31 7.04 43.67
C HIS A 795 5.03 7.47 42.92
N GLY A 796 3.87 7.40 43.58
CA GLY A 796 2.58 7.76 42.96
C GLY A 796 2.38 9.27 42.74
N ASP A 797 3.22 10.11 43.35
CA ASP A 797 3.14 11.57 43.25
C ASP A 797 4.26 12.15 42.35
N PHE A 798 5.15 11.31 41.81
CA PHE A 798 6.36 11.77 41.14
C PHE A 798 6.07 12.60 39.89
N ASP A 799 5.21 12.10 39.00
CA ASP A 799 4.89 12.78 37.74
C ASP A 799 4.22 14.14 37.97
N ILE A 800 3.30 14.22 38.92
CA ILE A 800 2.61 15.48 39.24
C ILE A 800 3.58 16.50 39.86
N VAL A 801 4.50 16.07 40.72
CA VAL A 801 5.54 16.96 41.28
C VAL A 801 6.50 17.43 40.18
N CYS A 802 6.90 16.57 39.26
CA CYS A 802 7.73 16.92 38.11
C CYS A 802 7.06 17.98 37.22
N ARG A 803 5.76 17.86 36.94
CA ARG A 803 5.03 18.87 36.17
C ARG A 803 4.93 20.23 36.89
N TYR A 804 4.70 20.23 38.21
CA TYR A 804 4.76 21.47 38.98
C TYR A 804 6.17 22.07 39.01
N LEU A 805 7.21 21.25 39.10
CA LEU A 805 8.60 21.72 39.06
C LEU A 805 8.95 22.31 37.69
N ARG A 806 8.51 21.67 36.61
CA ARG A 806 8.66 22.19 35.24
C ARG A 806 8.02 23.57 35.10
N THR A 807 6.75 23.68 35.51
CA THR A 807 6.02 24.96 35.52
C THR A 807 6.76 26.04 36.32
N PHE A 808 7.30 25.66 37.49
CA PHE A 808 8.07 26.57 38.34
C PHE A 808 9.36 27.04 37.66
N LEU A 809 10.09 26.15 37.00
CA LEU A 809 11.29 26.48 36.22
C LEU A 809 10.96 27.44 35.07
N ASP A 810 9.90 27.17 34.32
CA ASP A 810 9.47 28.03 33.20
C ASP A 810 9.11 29.44 33.69
N GLN A 811 8.39 29.54 34.83
CA GLN A 811 8.09 30.82 35.48
C GLN A 811 9.34 31.56 35.97
N CYS A 812 10.35 30.83 36.46
CA CYS A 812 11.63 31.41 36.85
C CYS A 812 12.41 31.95 35.64
N GLN A 813 12.32 31.27 34.49
CA GLN A 813 13.04 31.62 33.27
C GLN A 813 12.41 32.80 32.52
N HIS A 814 11.08 32.84 32.46
CA HIS A 814 10.34 33.81 31.64
C HIS A 814 9.69 34.94 32.44
N GLY A 815 9.72 34.89 33.77
CA GLY A 815 9.09 35.86 34.65
C GLY A 815 7.57 35.66 34.79
N CYS A 816 6.98 36.27 35.82
CA CYS A 816 5.55 36.12 36.14
C CYS A 816 4.83 37.48 36.09
N PRO A 817 3.66 37.62 35.40
CA PRO A 817 2.93 36.58 34.67
C PRO A 817 3.55 36.27 33.29
N LEU A 818 3.51 35.00 32.91
CA LEU A 818 3.95 34.53 31.59
C LEU A 818 3.12 35.19 30.48
N ASP A 819 3.78 35.74 29.44
CA ASP A 819 3.04 36.19 28.26
C ASP A 819 2.59 34.98 27.43
N LEU A 820 1.37 34.55 27.72
CA LEU A 820 0.60 33.52 27.03
C LEU A 820 0.70 33.58 25.50
N LYS A 821 0.84 34.77 24.91
CA LYS A 821 0.89 34.90 23.45
C LYS A 821 2.23 34.47 22.88
N GLU A 822 3.36 34.74 23.53
CA GLU A 822 4.68 34.40 22.96
C GLU A 822 5.06 32.91 23.13
N MET A 823 4.40 32.19 24.04
CA MET A 823 4.75 30.79 24.35
C MET A 823 4.11 29.74 23.44
N ILE A 824 3.07 30.04 22.66
CA ILE A 824 2.43 29.00 21.83
C ILE A 824 3.37 28.63 20.67
N PRO A 825 3.92 27.39 20.64
CA PRO A 825 4.85 26.98 19.62
C PRO A 825 4.20 26.83 18.24
N ARG A 826 4.99 27.08 17.20
CA ARG A 826 4.57 26.89 15.79
C ARG A 826 4.68 25.45 15.31
N GLN A 827 5.66 24.70 15.81
CA GLN A 827 5.98 23.36 15.29
C GLN A 827 5.45 22.25 16.20
N ASP A 828 5.88 22.25 17.46
CA ASP A 828 5.53 21.21 18.43
C ASP A 828 4.30 21.57 19.27
N PHE A 829 3.75 20.61 19.98
CA PHE A 829 2.71 20.86 20.99
C PHE A 829 3.35 21.25 22.32
N LEU A 830 2.75 22.21 23.03
CA LEU A 830 3.11 22.61 24.39
C LEU A 830 2.02 22.17 25.36
N GLU A 831 2.36 21.43 26.41
CA GLU A 831 1.43 21.08 27.47
C GLU A 831 0.99 22.33 28.26
N LEU A 832 -0.31 22.45 28.56
CA LEU A 832 -0.86 23.65 29.19
C LEU A 832 -0.26 23.94 30.58
N TYR A 833 0.29 22.93 31.27
CA TYR A 833 0.89 23.16 32.58
C TYR A 833 2.13 24.04 32.52
N HIS A 834 2.87 24.08 31.39
CA HIS A 834 3.98 25.01 31.18
C HIS A 834 3.54 26.47 31.25
N ILE A 835 2.26 26.72 30.94
CA ILE A 835 1.65 28.04 30.92
C ILE A 835 0.99 28.34 32.28
N ASP A 836 0.24 27.38 32.81
CA ASP A 836 -0.56 27.57 34.02
C ASP A 836 -0.57 26.31 34.91
N PRO A 837 -0.11 26.42 36.17
CA PRO A 837 0.00 25.27 37.07
C PRO A 837 -1.31 24.57 37.38
N PHE A 838 -2.46 25.21 37.15
CA PHE A 838 -3.77 24.56 37.27
C PHE A 838 -3.84 23.29 36.42
N PHE A 839 -3.19 23.26 35.25
CA PHE A 839 -3.23 22.11 34.34
C PHE A 839 -2.23 21.00 34.69
N ALA A 840 -1.40 21.14 35.73
CA ALA A 840 -0.45 20.10 36.13
C ALA A 840 -1.11 18.74 36.49
N PRO A 841 -2.34 18.66 37.04
CA PRO A 841 -3.08 17.41 37.18
C PRO A 841 -3.68 16.89 35.86
N TYR A 842 -3.75 17.72 34.82
CA TYR A 842 -4.40 17.45 33.53
C TYR A 842 -3.40 17.51 32.37
N PRO A 843 -2.43 16.57 32.33
CA PRO A 843 -1.29 16.67 31.42
C PRO A 843 -1.65 16.44 29.95
N ASP A 844 -2.87 15.97 29.67
CA ASP A 844 -3.37 15.65 28.32
C ASP A 844 -3.76 16.89 27.52
N PHE A 845 -3.92 18.04 28.19
CA PHE A 845 -4.20 19.29 27.53
C PHE A 845 -2.93 19.91 26.96
N MET A 846 -2.91 20.11 25.65
CA MET A 846 -1.77 20.68 24.90
C MET A 846 -2.23 21.70 23.89
N ILE A 847 -1.36 22.63 23.50
CA ILE A 847 -1.65 23.65 22.49
C ILE A 847 -0.51 23.81 21.47
N LYS A 848 -0.86 24.09 20.21
CA LYS A 848 0.08 24.59 19.20
C LYS A 848 -0.58 25.59 18.25
N GLU A 849 0.22 26.35 17.51
CA GLU A 849 -0.24 27.17 16.39
C GLU A 849 -0.44 26.30 15.13
N GLU A 850 -1.51 26.55 14.37
CA GLU A 850 -1.79 25.82 13.13
C GLU A 850 -1.01 26.42 11.94
N ILE A 851 -0.39 25.54 11.15
CA ILE A 851 0.35 25.88 9.93
C ILE A 851 -0.32 25.21 8.74
N SER A 852 -0.48 25.95 7.63
CA SER A 852 -0.90 25.41 6.34
C SER A 852 0.20 25.68 5.32
N GLY A 853 0.92 24.64 4.88
CA GLY A 853 2.11 24.80 4.03
C GLY A 853 3.24 25.54 4.75
N SER A 854 3.62 26.72 4.26
CA SER A 854 4.67 27.58 4.84
C SER A 854 4.13 28.81 5.59
N GLU A 855 2.80 28.98 5.70
CA GLU A 855 2.17 30.17 6.31
C GLU A 855 1.31 29.80 7.54
N CYS A 856 1.33 30.65 8.57
CA CYS A 856 0.48 30.50 9.77
C CYS A 856 -0.97 30.91 9.46
N THR A 857 -1.94 30.08 9.88
CA THR A 857 -3.37 30.35 9.63
C THR A 857 -3.98 31.33 10.65
N GLY A 858 -3.28 31.61 11.75
CA GLY A 858 -3.77 32.45 12.86
C GLY A 858 -4.63 31.70 13.89
N ASP A 859 -4.88 30.41 13.68
CA ASP A 859 -5.61 29.54 14.59
C ASP A 859 -4.65 28.73 15.49
N CYS A 860 -5.13 28.33 16.67
CA CYS A 860 -4.46 27.42 17.59
C CYS A 860 -5.26 26.12 17.72
N LEU A 861 -4.55 25.02 17.94
CA LEU A 861 -5.10 23.69 18.16
C LEU A 861 -4.90 23.32 19.62
N LEU A 862 -6.00 23.27 20.38
CA LEU A 862 -6.02 22.84 21.78
C LEU A 862 -6.51 21.39 21.86
N ILE A 863 -5.62 20.49 22.24
CA ILE A 863 -5.89 19.07 22.44
C ILE A 863 -6.47 18.85 23.84
N PHE A 864 -7.47 17.98 23.95
CA PHE A 864 -8.04 17.48 25.21
C PHE A 864 -7.37 16.18 25.65
N GLY A 865 -7.02 15.33 24.68
CA GLY A 865 -6.19 14.18 24.93
C GLY A 865 -5.71 13.48 23.67
N ARG A 866 -4.82 12.53 23.90
CA ARG A 866 -4.25 11.62 22.90
C ARG A 866 -4.74 10.22 23.23
N CYS A 867 -5.19 9.48 22.22
CA CYS A 867 -5.52 8.07 22.36
C CYS A 867 -4.85 7.24 21.26
N SER A 868 -4.55 5.99 21.58
CA SER A 868 -4.16 5.00 20.58
C SER A 868 -5.43 4.48 19.91
N PHE A 869 -5.72 4.90 18.68
CA PHE A 869 -6.92 4.49 17.95
C PHE A 869 -6.53 3.90 16.59
N GLY A 870 -6.96 2.68 16.27
CA GLY A 870 -6.59 2.07 14.98
C GLY A 870 -7.40 0.84 14.62
N GLU A 871 -7.07 0.23 13.49
CA GLU A 871 -7.72 -0.98 12.99
C GLU A 871 -6.69 -2.11 12.88
N LEU A 872 -7.00 -3.27 13.47
CA LEU A 872 -6.19 -4.50 13.39
C LEU A 872 -7.09 -5.65 12.94
N GLU A 873 -6.76 -6.27 11.81
CA GLU A 873 -7.51 -7.41 11.25
C GLU A 873 -9.04 -7.16 11.07
N GLY A 874 -9.44 -5.91 10.80
CA GLY A 874 -10.85 -5.54 10.66
C GLY A 874 -11.55 -5.19 11.98
N ALA A 875 -10.85 -5.25 13.12
CA ALA A 875 -11.35 -4.81 14.42
C ALA A 875 -10.74 -3.45 14.79
N LEU A 876 -11.59 -2.48 15.10
CA LEU A 876 -11.16 -1.17 15.63
C LEU A 876 -10.78 -1.31 17.11
N TYR A 877 -9.62 -0.81 17.50
CA TYR A 877 -9.19 -0.68 18.89
C TYR A 877 -9.06 0.80 19.27
N GLY A 878 -9.20 1.12 20.55
CA GLY A 878 -9.19 2.50 21.05
C GLY A 878 -10.47 3.29 20.80
N VAL A 879 -11.53 2.65 20.29
CA VAL A 879 -12.83 3.29 19.99
C VAL A 879 -13.42 3.94 21.24
N GLU A 880 -13.48 3.20 22.37
CA GLU A 880 -14.06 3.72 23.61
C GLU A 880 -13.33 4.96 24.14
N GLU A 881 -12.00 4.96 24.06
CA GLU A 881 -11.20 6.10 24.53
C GLU A 881 -11.28 7.30 23.59
N TYR A 882 -11.31 7.04 22.28
CA TYR A 882 -11.56 8.06 21.27
C TYR A 882 -12.97 8.67 21.40
N GLU A 883 -13.99 7.85 21.61
CA GLU A 883 -15.37 8.28 21.85
C GLU A 883 -15.48 9.07 23.16
N ARG A 884 -14.82 8.63 24.23
CA ARG A 884 -14.74 9.35 25.52
C ARG A 884 -14.15 10.76 25.33
N LEU A 885 -13.02 10.88 24.64
CA LEU A 885 -12.39 12.18 24.37
C LEU A 885 -13.28 13.07 23.48
N THR A 886 -13.93 12.47 22.50
CA THR A 886 -14.88 13.17 21.62
C THR A 886 -16.10 13.67 22.40
N GLU A 887 -16.60 12.88 23.35
CA GLU A 887 -17.69 13.25 24.23
C GLU A 887 -17.27 14.36 25.21
N GLU A 888 -16.03 14.34 25.69
CA GLU A 888 -15.49 15.39 26.55
C GLU A 888 -15.40 16.74 25.82
N VAL A 889 -14.95 16.76 24.57
CA VAL A 889 -14.98 17.96 23.73
C VAL A 889 -16.42 18.47 23.55
N LYS A 890 -17.38 17.57 23.27
CA LYS A 890 -18.80 17.94 23.15
C LYS A 890 -19.39 18.49 24.45
N ARG A 891 -19.00 17.92 25.61
CA ARG A 891 -19.40 18.42 26.93
C ARG A 891 -18.87 19.83 27.16
N PHE A 892 -17.62 20.09 26.79
CA PHE A 892 -17.04 21.43 26.87
C PHE A 892 -17.74 22.43 25.94
N GLU A 893 -18.03 22.03 24.69
CA GLU A 893 -18.82 22.86 23.76
C GLU A 893 -20.22 23.19 24.32
N THR A 894 -20.85 22.23 25.01
CA THR A 894 -22.15 22.41 25.65
C THR A 894 -22.05 23.36 26.84
N PHE A 895 -21.03 23.20 27.68
CA PHE A 895 -20.73 24.10 28.79
C PHE A 895 -20.53 25.55 28.34
N LEU A 896 -19.83 25.76 27.21
CA LEU A 896 -19.66 27.11 26.63
C LEU A 896 -21.00 27.71 26.16
N LYS A 897 -21.87 26.90 25.56
CA LYS A 897 -23.22 27.34 25.15
C LYS A 897 -24.09 27.71 26.35
N GLU A 898 -24.07 26.91 27.41
CA GLU A 898 -24.87 27.11 28.63
C GLU A 898 -24.39 28.29 29.49
N SER A 899 -23.08 28.55 29.50
CA SER A 899 -22.47 29.71 30.16
C SER A 899 -22.73 31.04 29.43
N GLY A 900 -23.43 31.01 28.29
CA GLY A 900 -23.81 32.20 27.52
C GLY A 900 -22.67 32.79 26.67
N GLN A 901 -21.55 32.09 26.55
CA GLN A 901 -20.39 32.55 25.78
C GLN A 901 -20.40 31.99 24.35
N ARG A 902 -20.30 32.86 23.34
CA ARG A 902 -20.19 32.48 21.92
C ARG A 902 -18.74 32.55 21.46
N LEU A 903 -17.92 31.62 21.93
CA LEU A 903 -16.54 31.49 21.45
C LEU A 903 -16.51 30.69 20.12
N PRO A 904 -15.78 31.17 19.08
CA PRO A 904 -15.69 30.49 17.80
C PRO A 904 -14.67 29.33 17.89
N ILE A 905 -15.10 28.21 18.46
CA ILE A 905 -14.33 26.95 18.52
C ILE A 905 -14.88 25.93 17.53
N ARG A 906 -14.04 25.03 17.02
CA ARG A 906 -14.44 23.94 16.11
C ARG A 906 -13.79 22.63 16.55
N PRO A 907 -14.48 21.47 16.52
CA PRO A 907 -13.84 20.19 16.76
C PRO A 907 -12.69 19.96 15.79
N TRP A 908 -11.60 19.40 16.28
CA TRP A 908 -10.41 19.06 15.50
C TRP A 908 -9.91 17.66 15.86
N GLN A 909 -9.45 16.95 14.84
CA GLN A 909 -8.97 15.56 14.92
C GLN A 909 -7.75 15.39 14.02
N PHE A 910 -6.74 14.65 14.48
CA PHE A 910 -5.51 14.38 13.71
C PHE A 910 -4.88 13.04 14.10
N GLU A 911 -4.34 12.31 13.12
CA GLU A 911 -3.55 11.09 13.31
C GLU A 911 -2.05 11.42 13.26
N VAL A 912 -1.31 11.16 14.35
CA VAL A 912 0.17 11.27 14.35
C VAL A 912 0.83 9.89 14.40
N ASP A 913 1.89 9.78 13.59
CA ASP A 913 3.00 8.81 13.61
C ASP A 913 2.84 7.52 12.77
N PRO A 914 3.28 7.51 11.48
CA PRO A 914 3.24 6.31 10.63
C PRO A 914 4.25 5.22 11.05
N TYR A 915 5.16 5.52 11.99
CA TYR A 915 6.23 4.59 12.38
C TYR A 915 5.99 3.89 13.72
N ARG A 916 5.04 4.34 14.55
CA ARG A 916 4.71 3.66 15.82
C ARG A 916 3.73 2.51 15.63
N ARG A 917 4.17 1.33 16.08
CA ARG A 917 3.56 0.04 15.77
C ARG A 917 2.20 -0.23 16.46
N HIS A 918 1.89 0.46 17.56
CA HIS A 918 0.75 0.16 18.43
C HIS A 918 -0.06 1.39 18.86
N SER A 919 0.19 2.53 18.23
CA SER A 919 -0.45 3.80 18.55
C SER A 919 -0.43 4.71 17.32
N VAL A 920 -1.48 4.63 16.50
CA VAL A 920 -1.88 5.86 15.81
C VAL A 920 -2.39 6.75 16.93
N ILE A 921 -1.60 7.75 17.28
CA ILE A 921 -1.99 8.70 18.31
C ILE A 921 -3.01 9.62 17.65
N GLY A 922 -4.30 9.29 17.84
CA GLY A 922 -5.40 10.18 17.57
C GLY A 922 -5.38 11.30 18.61
N ALA A 923 -5.22 12.54 18.17
CA ALA A 923 -5.43 13.70 19.02
C ALA A 923 -6.86 14.24 18.79
N VAL A 924 -7.61 14.39 19.88
CA VAL A 924 -8.97 14.97 19.85
C VAL A 924 -8.93 16.30 20.60
N GLY A 925 -9.49 17.33 19.99
CA GLY A 925 -9.47 18.66 20.59
C GLY A 925 -10.34 19.66 19.85
N ILE A 926 -9.99 20.94 20.03
CA ILE A 926 -10.67 22.07 19.42
C ILE A 926 -9.67 22.96 18.69
N ARG A 927 -10.09 23.48 17.55
CA ARG A 927 -9.46 24.62 16.88
C ARG A 927 -10.11 25.90 17.40
N LEU A 928 -9.29 26.88 17.77
CA LEU A 928 -9.72 28.19 18.24
C LEU A 928 -8.86 29.30 17.62
N ASN A 929 -9.41 30.51 17.53
CA ASN A 929 -8.58 31.66 17.15
C ASN A 929 -7.67 32.07 18.32
N ARG A 930 -6.40 32.40 18.02
CA ARG A 930 -5.39 32.77 19.03
C ARG A 930 -5.82 33.92 19.95
N ASP A 931 -6.62 34.87 19.48
CA ASP A 931 -7.07 36.00 20.30
C ASP A 931 -8.05 35.61 21.39
N HIS A 932 -8.75 34.48 21.24
CA HIS A 932 -9.69 33.96 22.23
C HIS A 932 -9.06 32.96 23.21
N PHE A 933 -7.77 32.66 23.08
CA PHE A 933 -7.13 31.60 23.86
C PHE A 933 -7.25 31.79 25.38
N ARG A 934 -7.02 33.01 25.88
CA ARG A 934 -7.14 33.30 27.32
C ARG A 934 -8.55 33.05 27.85
N GLU A 935 -9.57 33.42 27.07
CA GLU A 935 -10.97 33.21 27.45
C GLU A 935 -11.33 31.72 27.43
N VAL A 936 -10.88 30.99 26.41
CA VAL A 936 -11.05 29.52 26.34
C VAL A 936 -10.38 28.84 27.54
N LEU A 937 -9.17 29.25 27.93
CA LEU A 937 -8.44 28.69 29.06
C LEU A 937 -9.18 28.87 30.39
N GLU A 938 -9.70 30.07 30.67
CA GLU A 938 -10.46 30.34 31.90
C GLU A 938 -11.77 29.54 31.96
N ASN A 939 -12.44 29.35 30.83
CA ASN A 939 -13.62 28.49 30.78
C ASN A 939 -13.28 27.02 30.92
N LEU A 940 -12.16 26.58 30.36
CA LEU A 940 -11.69 25.20 30.52
C LEU A 940 -11.39 24.91 31.99
N LYS A 941 -10.78 25.85 32.73
CA LYS A 941 -10.60 25.72 34.19
C LYS A 941 -11.93 25.56 34.92
N ARG A 942 -12.92 26.39 34.61
CA ARG A 942 -14.26 26.30 35.23
C ARG A 942 -14.91 24.95 34.92
N PHE A 943 -14.85 24.52 33.67
CA PHE A 943 -15.34 23.23 33.23
C PHE A 943 -14.72 22.09 34.05
N LEU A 944 -13.40 22.05 34.17
CA LEU A 944 -12.64 21.02 34.89
C LEU A 944 -12.84 21.01 36.42
N VAL A 945 -13.29 22.13 37.01
CA VAL A 945 -13.66 22.18 38.44
C VAL A 945 -15.09 21.69 38.67
N THR A 946 -15.98 21.90 37.71
CA THR A 946 -17.39 21.48 37.79
C THR A 946 -17.65 20.04 37.32
N SER A 947 -16.70 19.45 36.60
CA SER A 947 -16.74 18.07 36.11
C SER A 947 -15.92 17.16 37.01
#